data_AF-A0A2T5UYR9-F1
#
_entry.id   AF-A0A2T5UYR9-F1
#
_cell.length_a   1.000
_cell.length_b   1.000
_cell.length_c   1.000
_cell.angle_alpha   90.00
_cell.angle_beta   90.00
_cell.angle_gamma   90.00
#
_symmetry.space_group_name_H-M   'P 1'
#
loop_
_entity.id
_entity.type
_entity.pdbx_description
1 polymer ?
#
loop_
_entity_poly.entity_id
_entity_poly.type
_entity_poly.pdbx_seq_one_letter_code
_entity_poly.pdbx_strand_id
1 'polypeptide(L)'
;MCFMKPGFLRPKPDSNVKPHIDRKYSDTLKNKNNFRKDVSKDVSVTQTKLKTAKNQFNHFNSSKYPPVREFSALKGKLIPIEAATGSDDDIGLSKLDPSQAKLKLALVDSGMGGGMTAALLTGEVRQLGSYYCLPIGDKLGKTAAAYTAAMALWPLIAPLTNAQGEIDGHIAEHVIIACNSASVRKDDAIALMKEFCAAVAEGRCDIDLNDDLRRNVIDLHEKIGSQDGYLENRVHEIVSRTAEVGVENAVKLLERDSCAFIRVDSTNGTVKSGAYPDRIGDAIKAKFQVDDVSRQSLTQTVRQDGQDFKISHTVYTFQAGGEEKTVVVENRGNPAWVLDIEANRADTTGPELVRSSQAASARALEGALRHFGEQGIDLSQEVLGKLETNTPEISMLCCTHYPAMTEHLNSAYGEGVTFINQATVVEAMAEEIDPNATNPDRGPLNLALTIGSQNYGGTPGNLKPSVPDPDATAGTLRKVLDTTLKGARQAGDNRIRDIGAVKVFMQGDPGEPEDVNPKDISSLSAKGVRQQQFELIHEFIGLAMEKEILEEQGLVKMDDGTLRFVRDKEKPKLDKNPEAGKIYEKFPSQLSEKLDALGDLVIQGEARGMDTIGRFNDQGAQFRAAVSQIIAVRQNNANPENAIQRVGVLTGFTVVDNESGERIEGENDGPPGAAIIARTLLKQGLPVTMVTDRSNEAALVSALVGAGLATVTEASSGIPANLRTLDTLDIVPEFADGQLAFEVPDFNNRDIRPDDHGPRMREKGREAVRASVENLKGSNVQTMISIERPSPTEAGGNLVSMRGLSVEAFNLDMSLCLGDEESGFGPVSIAIGDGGNELGTGGVQPHVQNARGANLKPFVARGDYIGAKRSLATDVMILGGVSNNAGVALSMAIDAAMQDDPESWDADTWTADETTENRLHSTIAAYNNTISHMVGDVYHVEGEGGEIQERGMSVDGVNKENLNAVDGRRMGFFEESLRRWQQSNGNLPLGIGPDYTTEFRFAGSPRDTSHNDAFLHYVNVFAPVPVDDPLSPNRIIKAGSLFSSTKLD
;
A
#
# COMPACT_ATOMS: atom_id res chain seq x y z
N MET A 1 -20.80 -23.78 53.62
CA MET A 1 -19.87 -24.01 54.74
C MET A 1 -18.44 -23.88 54.21
N CYS A 2 -17.66 -23.00 54.84
CA CYS A 2 -16.19 -22.82 54.75
C CYS A 2 -15.55 -22.51 53.38
N PHE A 3 -15.45 -21.22 53.05
CA PHE A 3 -14.36 -20.68 52.23
C PHE A 3 -13.18 -20.31 53.14
N MET A 4 -12.00 -20.90 52.90
CA MET A 4 -10.73 -20.43 53.45
C MET A 4 -9.82 -19.95 52.30
N LYS A 5 -9.28 -18.73 52.48
CA LYS A 5 -8.16 -18.17 51.73
C LYS A 5 -6.94 -19.10 51.78
N PRO A 6 -6.04 -18.97 50.80
CA PRO A 6 -4.62 -18.95 51.14
C PRO A 6 -3.91 -17.75 50.51
N GLY A 7 -3.19 -17.01 51.37
CA GLY A 7 -2.07 -16.20 50.92
C GLY A 7 -0.89 -17.10 50.57
N PHE A 8 -0.06 -16.64 49.63
CA PHE A 8 1.28 -17.20 49.43
C PHE A 8 2.33 -16.09 49.45
N LEU A 9 3.32 -16.37 50.29
CA LEU A 9 4.56 -15.65 50.53
C LEU A 9 5.41 -15.60 49.26
N ARG A 10 5.99 -14.43 48.96
CA ARG A 10 7.10 -14.31 48.00
C ARG A 10 8.39 -14.86 48.64
N PRO A 11 9.17 -15.71 47.96
CA PRO A 11 10.55 -15.95 48.34
C PRO A 11 11.43 -14.78 47.87
N LYS A 12 12.43 -14.43 48.68
CA LYS A 12 13.55 -13.57 48.25
C LYS A 12 14.35 -14.30 47.16
N PRO A 13 14.88 -13.61 46.13
CA PRO A 13 15.81 -14.23 45.20
C PRO A 13 17.18 -14.38 45.87
N ASP A 14 17.69 -15.60 45.88
CA ASP A 14 19.06 -15.95 46.22
C ASP A 14 19.98 -15.42 45.11
N SER A 15 20.83 -14.46 45.46
CA SER A 15 21.96 -14.00 44.66
C SER A 15 23.06 -15.05 44.74
N ASN A 16 23.10 -16.02 43.82
CA ASN A 16 24.31 -16.75 43.38
C ASN A 16 23.96 -17.90 42.43
N VAL A 17 23.67 -17.57 41.16
CA VAL A 17 23.75 -18.55 40.07
C VAL A 17 24.50 -17.89 38.92
N LYS A 18 25.77 -18.28 38.72
CA LYS A 18 26.52 -17.97 37.50
C LYS A 18 26.01 -18.86 36.38
N PRO A 19 25.65 -18.35 35.19
CA PRO A 19 25.40 -19.20 34.04
C PRO A 19 26.75 -19.70 33.48
N HIS A 20 26.89 -21.01 33.41
CA HIS A 20 27.88 -21.67 32.56
C HIS A 20 27.45 -21.46 31.09
N ILE A 21 28.11 -20.54 30.39
CA ILE A 21 28.00 -20.42 28.93
C ILE A 21 28.94 -21.46 28.31
N ASP A 22 28.33 -22.32 27.51
CA ASP A 22 28.97 -23.41 26.77
C ASP A 22 29.85 -22.84 25.65
N ARG A 23 31.12 -23.24 25.67
CA ARG A 23 32.21 -22.66 24.87
C ARG A 23 32.37 -23.45 23.58
N LYS A 24 31.43 -23.28 22.64
CA LYS A 24 31.51 -23.89 21.29
C LYS A 24 30.93 -22.99 20.20
N TYR A 25 31.36 -21.73 20.09
CA TYR A 25 31.16 -20.90 18.89
C TYR A 25 32.16 -19.73 18.82
N SER A 26 33.47 -20.00 18.91
CA SER A 26 34.51 -18.94 18.79
C SER A 26 35.57 -19.17 17.71
N ASP A 27 35.38 -20.11 16.78
CA ASP A 27 36.43 -20.45 15.78
C ASP A 27 36.10 -20.01 14.34
N THR A 28 35.03 -19.26 14.08
CA THR A 28 34.65 -18.84 12.72
C THR A 28 34.87 -17.36 12.41
N LEU A 29 35.53 -16.59 13.28
CA LEU A 29 35.73 -15.14 13.10
C LEU A 29 37.19 -14.67 13.02
N LYS A 30 38.16 -15.57 12.82
CA LYS A 30 39.58 -15.19 12.67
C LYS A 30 40.18 -15.30 11.27
N ASN A 31 39.39 -15.54 10.22
CA ASN A 31 39.90 -15.71 8.84
C ASN A 31 39.46 -14.63 7.82
N LYS A 32 39.09 -13.41 8.26
CA LYS A 32 38.71 -12.32 7.33
C LYS A 32 39.79 -11.28 7.01
N ASN A 33 41.04 -11.46 7.46
CA ASN A 33 42.12 -10.47 7.27
C ASN A 33 43.15 -10.78 6.16
N ASN A 34 42.90 -11.73 5.26
CA ASN A 34 43.85 -12.05 4.16
C ASN A 34 43.33 -11.78 2.74
N PHE A 35 42.26 -11.00 2.55
CA PHE A 35 41.73 -10.63 1.22
C PHE A 35 42.00 -9.17 0.81
N ARG A 36 43.10 -8.57 1.31
CA ARG A 36 43.62 -7.27 0.87
C ARG A 36 45.02 -7.45 0.28
N LYS A 37 45.12 -7.94 -0.96
CA LYS A 37 46.30 -7.66 -1.82
C LYS A 37 46.22 -8.02 -3.31
N ASP A 38 45.14 -8.62 -3.84
CA ASP A 38 45.11 -9.06 -5.26
C ASP A 38 43.93 -8.52 -6.11
N VAL A 39 43.55 -7.25 -5.92
CA VAL A 39 42.63 -6.58 -6.87
C VAL A 39 43.22 -5.25 -7.30
N SER A 40 44.30 -5.30 -8.09
CA SER A 40 44.85 -4.12 -8.75
C SER A 40 45.39 -4.40 -10.16
N LYS A 41 44.89 -5.42 -10.87
CA LYS A 41 45.42 -5.77 -12.21
C LYS A 41 44.43 -6.03 -13.36
N ASP A 42 43.11 -5.92 -13.17
CA ASP A 42 42.15 -6.21 -14.25
C ASP A 42 41.25 -5.03 -14.68
N VAL A 43 41.74 -3.79 -14.60
CA VAL A 43 40.99 -2.60 -15.06
C VAL A 43 41.40 -2.14 -16.48
N SER A 44 42.33 -2.81 -17.15
CA SER A 44 42.84 -2.34 -18.46
C SER A 44 42.29 -3.05 -19.71
N VAL A 45 41.28 -3.92 -19.62
CA VAL A 45 40.75 -4.67 -20.80
C VAL A 45 39.33 -4.25 -21.22
N THR A 46 38.63 -3.45 -20.43
CA THR A 46 37.22 -3.06 -20.72
C THR A 46 37.06 -1.70 -21.42
N GLN A 47 38.16 -1.02 -21.77
CA GLN A 47 38.11 0.28 -22.49
C GLN A 47 38.32 0.20 -24.01
N THR A 48 38.59 -0.99 -24.57
CA THR A 48 38.86 -1.13 -26.02
C THR A 48 37.67 -1.67 -26.83
N LYS A 49 36.58 -2.15 -26.18
CA LYS A 49 35.38 -2.63 -26.89
C LYS A 49 34.23 -1.61 -27.00
N LEU A 50 34.36 -0.42 -26.42
CA LEU A 50 33.35 0.65 -26.47
C LEU A 50 33.61 1.73 -27.56
N LYS A 51 34.68 1.61 -28.34
CA LYS A 51 35.00 2.56 -29.43
C LYS A 51 34.51 2.13 -30.83
N THR A 52 33.93 0.94 -30.98
CA THR A 52 33.49 0.42 -32.30
C THR A 52 31.97 0.42 -32.50
N ALA A 53 31.19 0.94 -31.54
CA ALA A 53 29.72 1.01 -31.63
C ALA A 53 29.16 2.43 -31.86
N LYS A 54 30.00 3.40 -32.27
CA LYS A 54 29.61 4.81 -32.42
C LYS A 54 29.65 5.37 -33.85
N ASN A 55 29.84 4.52 -34.86
CA ASN A 55 30.02 4.95 -36.27
C ASN A 55 29.00 4.35 -37.28
N GLN A 56 27.82 3.89 -36.85
CA GLN A 56 26.79 3.38 -37.79
C GLN A 56 25.40 4.01 -37.66
N PHE A 57 25.27 5.15 -36.99
CA PHE A 57 24.03 5.94 -36.99
C PHE A 57 24.31 7.36 -37.49
N ASN A 58 24.37 7.51 -38.81
CA ASN A 58 24.25 8.77 -39.51
C ASN A 58 24.02 8.46 -40.98
N HIS A 59 22.77 8.20 -41.38
CA HIS A 59 22.21 8.45 -42.72
C HIS A 59 20.76 7.95 -42.77
N PHE A 60 19.81 8.73 -42.27
CA PHE A 60 18.45 8.81 -42.84
C PHE A 60 17.88 10.18 -42.48
N ASN A 61 17.97 11.09 -43.46
CA ASN A 61 17.50 12.46 -43.35
C ASN A 61 16.01 12.48 -43.73
N SER A 62 15.16 12.94 -42.81
CA SER A 62 13.71 13.04 -42.95
C SER A 62 13.35 14.34 -43.66
N SER A 63 12.65 14.26 -44.80
CA SER A 63 11.75 15.33 -45.23
C SER A 63 10.73 14.82 -46.25
N LYS A 64 9.48 15.28 -46.06
CA LYS A 64 8.29 15.24 -46.93
C LYS A 64 7.21 14.24 -46.54
N TYR A 65 6.21 14.70 -45.78
CA TYR A 65 4.80 14.68 -46.18
C TYR A 65 4.05 15.86 -45.50
N PRO A 66 3.08 16.52 -46.18
CA PRO A 66 2.32 17.67 -45.65
C PRO A 66 1.05 17.22 -44.88
N PRO A 67 0.40 18.13 -44.13
CA PRO A 67 -0.66 17.78 -43.18
C PRO A 67 -1.99 17.46 -43.86
N VAL A 68 -2.71 16.49 -43.30
CA VAL A 68 -4.06 16.08 -43.70
C VAL A 68 -5.07 17.15 -43.28
N ARG A 69 -5.72 17.77 -44.28
CA ARG A 69 -6.97 18.53 -44.13
C ARG A 69 -8.08 17.85 -44.93
N GLU A 70 -9.24 17.76 -44.29
CA GLU A 70 -10.60 17.71 -44.84
C GLU A 70 -10.92 16.73 -45.98
N PHE A 71 -11.58 15.62 -45.63
CA PHE A 71 -12.34 14.80 -46.58
C PHE A 71 -13.80 15.27 -46.63
N SER A 72 -14.09 16.20 -47.54
CA SER A 72 -15.42 16.33 -48.11
C SER A 72 -15.29 16.55 -49.62
N ALA A 73 -16.16 15.88 -50.38
CA ALA A 73 -16.27 15.87 -51.84
C ALA A 73 -15.33 14.90 -52.60
N LEU A 74 -15.89 13.73 -52.97
CA LEU A 74 -15.96 13.30 -54.37
C LEU A 74 -17.00 12.18 -54.53
N LYS A 75 -18.24 12.62 -54.80
CA LYS A 75 -19.25 11.82 -55.49
C LYS A 75 -18.80 11.61 -56.93
N GLY A 76 -18.85 10.36 -57.39
CA GLY A 76 -19.11 10.04 -58.79
C GLY A 76 -17.93 9.44 -59.57
N LYS A 77 -17.93 8.11 -59.68
CA LYS A 77 -17.97 7.36 -60.95
C LYS A 77 -17.97 5.86 -60.63
N LEU A 78 -19.17 5.29 -60.62
CA LEU A 78 -19.39 3.85 -60.71
C LEU A 78 -18.98 3.40 -62.13
N ILE A 79 -18.00 2.50 -62.21
CA ILE A 79 -17.78 1.62 -63.36
C ILE A 79 -18.27 0.23 -62.89
N PRO A 80 -19.18 -0.43 -63.63
CA PRO A 80 -19.70 -1.73 -63.22
C PRO A 80 -18.65 -2.82 -63.49
N ILE A 81 -18.30 -3.58 -62.45
CA ILE A 81 -17.60 -4.85 -62.60
C ILE A 81 -18.69 -5.93 -62.69
N GLU A 82 -19.01 -6.32 -63.91
CA GLU A 82 -19.71 -7.58 -64.18
C GLU A 82 -18.69 -8.73 -64.19
N ALA A 83 -19.06 -9.80 -63.49
CA ALA A 83 -18.66 -11.20 -63.70
C ALA A 83 -17.16 -11.55 -63.71
N ALA A 84 -16.63 -11.83 -62.52
CA ALA A 84 -15.65 -12.90 -62.34
C ALA A 84 -16.17 -13.83 -61.23
N THR A 85 -16.98 -14.81 -61.62
CA THR A 85 -17.30 -15.98 -60.81
C THR A 85 -16.05 -16.85 -60.72
N GLY A 86 -15.14 -16.50 -59.82
CA GLY A 86 -14.12 -17.39 -59.28
C GLY A 86 -14.67 -18.01 -58.00
N SER A 87 -14.76 -19.33 -57.95
CA SER A 87 -15.27 -20.12 -56.83
C SER A 87 -14.48 -19.86 -55.55
N ASP A 88 -15.19 -19.51 -54.47
CA ASP A 88 -14.73 -19.45 -53.07
C ASP A 88 -14.36 -20.83 -52.47
N ASP A 89 -13.94 -21.80 -53.28
CA ASP A 89 -13.73 -23.19 -52.87
C ASP A 89 -12.29 -23.54 -52.45
N ASP A 90 -11.35 -22.58 -52.39
CA ASP A 90 -9.91 -22.88 -52.18
C ASP A 90 -9.30 -22.33 -50.88
N ILE A 91 -10.12 -21.97 -49.89
CA ILE A 91 -9.69 -21.96 -48.48
C ILE A 91 -10.53 -23.02 -47.77
N GLY A 92 -9.93 -24.19 -47.53
CA GLY A 92 -10.56 -25.42 -47.05
C GLY A 92 -11.17 -25.37 -45.64
N LEU A 93 -12.12 -24.45 -45.42
CA LEU A 93 -12.97 -24.37 -44.22
C LEU A 93 -14.35 -25.03 -44.44
N SER A 94 -14.73 -25.38 -45.67
CA SER A 94 -16.03 -25.98 -46.02
C SER A 94 -16.14 -27.50 -45.76
N LYS A 95 -15.12 -28.12 -45.16
CA LYS A 95 -15.11 -29.56 -44.80
C LYS A 95 -14.97 -29.84 -43.30
N LEU A 96 -15.20 -28.85 -42.44
CA LEU A 96 -15.41 -29.15 -41.02
C LEU A 96 -16.78 -29.82 -40.87
N ASP A 97 -16.75 -31.08 -40.47
CA ASP A 97 -17.92 -31.91 -40.19
C ASP A 97 -18.85 -31.14 -39.23
N PRO A 98 -20.14 -30.92 -39.56
CA PRO A 98 -21.11 -30.28 -38.66
C PRO A 98 -21.27 -30.99 -37.29
N SER A 99 -20.74 -32.22 -37.16
CA SER A 99 -20.65 -32.98 -35.91
C SER A 99 -19.34 -32.78 -35.12
N GLN A 100 -18.38 -32.01 -35.64
CA GLN A 100 -17.24 -31.52 -34.86
C GLN A 100 -17.73 -30.41 -33.92
N ALA A 101 -18.18 -30.89 -32.77
CA ALA A 101 -18.93 -30.17 -31.75
C ALA A 101 -18.15 -28.96 -31.24
N LYS A 102 -18.88 -27.84 -31.10
CA LYS A 102 -18.45 -26.67 -30.33
C LYS A 102 -17.79 -27.10 -29.01
N LEU A 103 -16.79 -26.35 -28.58
CA LEU A 103 -16.24 -26.48 -27.24
C LEU A 103 -17.36 -26.23 -26.23
N LYS A 104 -17.89 -27.28 -25.61
CA LYS A 104 -19.02 -27.14 -24.69
C LYS A 104 -18.64 -26.40 -23.41
N LEU A 105 -17.41 -26.60 -22.94
CA LEU A 105 -16.98 -26.16 -21.63
C LEU A 105 -15.53 -25.65 -21.66
N ALA A 106 -15.30 -24.51 -21.01
CA ALA A 106 -13.97 -24.02 -20.67
C ALA A 106 -13.85 -23.84 -19.15
N LEU A 107 -12.63 -24.01 -18.64
CA LEU A 107 -12.28 -23.72 -17.25
C LEU A 107 -11.46 -22.44 -17.18
N VAL A 108 -11.75 -21.59 -16.21
CA VAL A 108 -10.95 -20.39 -15.95
C VAL A 108 -10.45 -20.39 -14.51
N ASP A 109 -9.18 -20.08 -14.31
CA ASP A 109 -8.56 -19.99 -13.00
C ASP A 109 -7.57 -18.82 -12.98
N SER A 110 -7.29 -18.29 -11.80
CA SER A 110 -6.31 -17.23 -11.68
C SER A 110 -4.91 -17.67 -12.05
N GLY A 111 -4.57 -18.97 -12.02
CA GLY A 111 -3.23 -19.45 -12.34
C GLY A 111 -3.13 -20.95 -12.55
N MET A 112 -2.04 -21.54 -12.05
CA MET A 112 -1.77 -22.97 -12.18
C MET A 112 -2.71 -23.85 -11.36
N GLY A 113 -3.28 -23.30 -10.29
CA GLY A 113 -4.22 -24.01 -9.41
C GLY A 113 -5.30 -24.74 -10.19
N GLY A 114 -5.93 -24.05 -11.15
CA GLY A 114 -6.98 -24.64 -11.99
C GLY A 114 -6.52 -25.83 -12.84
N GLY A 115 -5.21 -25.99 -13.07
CA GLY A 115 -4.64 -27.15 -13.77
C GLY A 115 -4.88 -28.44 -13.00
N MET A 116 -4.83 -28.37 -11.67
CA MET A 116 -5.19 -29.50 -10.79
C MET A 116 -6.66 -29.87 -10.89
N THR A 117 -7.53 -28.87 -10.97
CA THR A 117 -8.96 -29.07 -11.17
C THR A 117 -9.25 -29.65 -12.56
N ALA A 118 -8.64 -29.10 -13.60
CA ALA A 118 -8.82 -29.53 -14.98
C ALA A 118 -8.34 -30.97 -15.22
N ALA A 119 -7.32 -31.41 -14.49
CA ALA A 119 -6.76 -32.76 -14.60
C ALA A 119 -7.73 -33.90 -14.23
N LEU A 120 -8.82 -33.61 -13.52
CA LEU A 120 -9.84 -34.60 -13.17
C LEU A 120 -10.93 -34.78 -14.22
N LEU A 121 -11.00 -33.90 -15.22
CA LEU A 121 -11.98 -34.00 -16.29
C LEU A 121 -11.49 -34.97 -17.40
N THR A 122 -12.40 -35.40 -18.26
CA THR A 122 -12.10 -36.24 -19.43
C THR A 122 -12.37 -35.50 -20.73
N GLY A 123 -11.79 -35.98 -21.84
CA GLY A 123 -11.93 -35.35 -23.15
C GLY A 123 -10.96 -34.19 -23.37
N GLU A 124 -11.37 -33.22 -24.19
CA GLU A 124 -10.60 -32.00 -24.44
C GLU A 124 -11.09 -30.89 -23.52
N VAL A 125 -10.24 -30.48 -22.58
CA VAL A 125 -10.54 -29.41 -21.62
C VAL A 125 -9.59 -28.28 -21.90
N ARG A 126 -10.15 -27.10 -22.16
CA ARG A 126 -9.36 -25.89 -22.35
C ARG A 126 -9.42 -25.06 -21.09
N GLN A 127 -8.25 -24.84 -20.52
CA GLN A 127 -8.11 -24.00 -19.35
C GLN A 127 -7.43 -22.70 -19.75
N LEU A 128 -8.04 -21.59 -19.35
CA LEU A 128 -7.41 -20.28 -19.38
C LEU A 128 -6.93 -19.93 -17.97
N GLY A 129 -5.61 -19.88 -17.81
CA GLY A 129 -4.95 -19.38 -16.60
C GLY A 129 -4.37 -18.00 -16.88
N SER A 130 -4.68 -17.01 -16.05
CA SER A 130 -4.15 -15.66 -16.23
C SER A 130 -3.10 -15.29 -15.18
N TYR A 131 -1.82 -15.43 -15.51
CA TYR A 131 -0.74 -14.97 -14.62
C TYR A 131 -0.72 -13.46 -14.40
N TYR A 132 -1.40 -12.69 -15.26
CA TYR A 132 -1.68 -11.28 -15.01
C TYR A 132 -2.50 -11.05 -13.74
N CYS A 133 -3.37 -12.00 -13.40
CA CYS A 133 -4.29 -11.91 -12.27
C CYS A 133 -3.67 -12.38 -10.95
N LEU A 134 -2.50 -13.01 -10.96
CA LEU A 134 -1.96 -13.72 -9.79
C LEU A 134 -1.30 -12.81 -8.74
N PRO A 135 -1.44 -13.18 -7.44
CA PRO A 135 -2.54 -13.97 -6.88
C PRO A 135 -3.82 -13.12 -6.84
N ILE A 136 -4.94 -13.61 -7.38
CA ILE A 136 -6.19 -12.84 -7.43
C ILE A 136 -6.80 -12.64 -6.04
N GLY A 137 -6.50 -13.57 -5.11
CA GLY A 137 -6.92 -13.51 -3.72
C GLY A 137 -6.37 -12.31 -2.93
N ASP A 138 -5.31 -11.66 -3.40
CA ASP A 138 -4.76 -10.48 -2.71
C ASP A 138 -5.19 -9.16 -3.36
N LYS A 139 -5.97 -9.22 -4.44
CA LYS A 139 -6.47 -8.04 -5.15
C LYS A 139 -7.70 -7.44 -4.45
N LEU A 140 -7.93 -6.16 -4.67
CA LEU A 140 -9.18 -5.50 -4.27
C LEU A 140 -10.37 -6.15 -4.98
N GLY A 141 -11.54 -6.17 -4.34
CA GLY A 141 -12.71 -6.88 -4.83
C GLY A 141 -13.10 -6.49 -6.27
N LYS A 142 -13.07 -5.19 -6.55
CA LYS A 142 -13.31 -4.65 -7.89
C LYS A 142 -12.29 -5.14 -8.91
N THR A 143 -11.00 -4.95 -8.64
CA THR A 143 -9.93 -5.44 -9.53
C THR A 143 -10.03 -6.95 -9.78
N ALA A 144 -10.34 -7.74 -8.74
CA ALA A 144 -10.58 -9.17 -8.89
C ALA A 144 -11.80 -9.46 -9.80
N ALA A 145 -12.87 -8.67 -9.72
CA ALA A 145 -14.02 -8.77 -10.62
C ALA A 145 -13.65 -8.45 -12.07
N ALA A 146 -12.88 -7.39 -12.35
CA ALA A 146 -12.39 -7.09 -13.71
C ALA A 146 -11.57 -8.23 -14.31
N TYR A 147 -10.60 -8.74 -13.54
CA TYR A 147 -9.80 -9.88 -13.94
C TYR A 147 -10.67 -11.11 -14.20
N THR A 148 -11.65 -11.36 -13.33
CA THR A 148 -12.61 -12.46 -13.48
C THR A 148 -13.48 -12.30 -14.74
N ALA A 149 -13.95 -11.08 -15.02
CA ALA A 149 -14.73 -10.76 -16.21
C ALA A 149 -13.93 -11.02 -17.50
N ALA A 150 -12.69 -10.53 -17.57
CA ALA A 150 -11.82 -10.76 -18.72
C ALA A 150 -11.54 -12.26 -18.94
N MET A 151 -11.23 -12.99 -17.87
CA MET A 151 -11.00 -14.44 -17.93
C MET A 151 -12.25 -15.20 -18.36
N ALA A 152 -13.43 -14.89 -17.82
CA ALA A 152 -14.66 -15.59 -18.13
C ALA A 152 -15.23 -15.23 -19.51
N LEU A 153 -15.04 -13.99 -19.96
CA LEU A 153 -15.48 -13.52 -21.26
C LEU A 153 -14.68 -14.13 -22.41
N TRP A 154 -13.36 -14.25 -22.24
CA TRP A 154 -12.47 -14.65 -23.33
C TRP A 154 -12.86 -15.98 -23.99
N PRO A 155 -13.10 -17.09 -23.26
CA PRO A 155 -13.56 -18.34 -23.87
C PRO A 155 -14.89 -18.23 -24.63
N LEU A 156 -15.75 -17.27 -24.26
CA LEU A 156 -17.07 -17.09 -24.87
C LEU A 156 -17.01 -16.32 -26.21
N ILE A 157 -15.92 -15.58 -26.48
CA ILE A 157 -15.79 -14.72 -27.67
C ILE A 157 -14.55 -15.04 -28.52
N ALA A 158 -13.57 -15.75 -27.98
CA ALA A 158 -12.30 -16.04 -28.63
C ALA A 158 -12.05 -17.55 -28.66
N PRO A 159 -11.67 -18.12 -29.82
CA PRO A 159 -11.38 -19.54 -29.87
C PRO A 159 -10.07 -19.84 -29.15
N LEU A 160 -10.12 -20.84 -28.27
CA LEU A 160 -8.99 -21.26 -27.43
C LEU A 160 -8.09 -22.25 -28.18
N THR A 161 -6.82 -22.36 -27.76
CA THR A 161 -5.87 -23.33 -28.32
C THR A 161 -6.24 -24.75 -27.87
N ASN A 162 -6.27 -25.72 -28.78
CA ASN A 162 -6.45 -27.14 -28.47
C ASN A 162 -5.14 -27.78 -27.96
N ALA A 163 -5.18 -29.04 -27.56
CA ALA A 163 -3.99 -29.75 -27.04
C ALA A 163 -2.89 -29.98 -28.10
N GLN A 164 -3.20 -29.82 -29.38
CA GLN A 164 -2.23 -29.85 -30.46
C GLN A 164 -1.45 -28.53 -30.58
N GLY A 165 -1.97 -27.43 -30.01
CA GLY A 165 -1.39 -26.09 -30.13
C GLY A 165 -2.01 -25.27 -31.27
N GLU A 166 -3.12 -25.76 -31.82
CA GLU A 166 -3.86 -25.18 -32.92
C GLU A 166 -5.08 -24.42 -32.40
N ILE A 167 -5.45 -23.37 -33.12
CA ILE A 167 -6.70 -22.65 -32.90
C ILE A 167 -7.70 -23.26 -33.87
N ASP A 168 -8.69 -23.99 -33.38
CA ASP A 168 -9.65 -24.69 -34.21
C ASP A 168 -10.95 -23.91 -34.46
N GLY A 169 -11.01 -22.65 -34.01
CA GLY A 169 -12.16 -21.78 -34.22
C GLY A 169 -13.33 -22.02 -33.25
N HIS A 170 -13.20 -22.93 -32.28
CA HIS A 170 -14.26 -23.18 -31.32
C HIS A 170 -14.21 -22.23 -30.11
N ILE A 171 -15.33 -21.56 -29.84
CA ILE A 171 -15.61 -20.81 -28.60
C ILE A 171 -16.39 -21.70 -27.62
N ALA A 172 -16.23 -21.42 -26.33
CA ALA A 172 -16.90 -22.13 -25.25
C ALA A 172 -18.40 -21.80 -25.20
N GLU A 173 -19.24 -22.80 -24.93
CA GLU A 173 -20.65 -22.59 -24.60
C GLU A 173 -20.85 -22.24 -23.12
N HIS A 174 -20.09 -22.89 -22.24
CA HIS A 174 -20.11 -22.66 -20.80
C HIS A 174 -18.70 -22.41 -20.28
N VAL A 175 -18.61 -21.65 -19.19
CA VAL A 175 -17.37 -21.37 -18.47
C VAL A 175 -17.57 -21.71 -17.00
N ILE A 176 -16.67 -22.49 -16.41
CA ILE A 176 -16.59 -22.66 -14.95
C ILE A 176 -15.41 -21.85 -14.44
N ILE A 177 -15.68 -20.92 -13.52
CA ILE A 177 -14.67 -20.23 -12.72
C ILE A 177 -14.24 -21.18 -11.61
N ALA A 178 -13.11 -21.85 -11.82
CA ALA A 178 -12.55 -22.81 -10.86
C ALA A 178 -11.85 -22.11 -9.68
N CYS A 179 -11.32 -20.90 -9.89
CA CYS A 179 -10.68 -20.14 -8.82
C CYS A 179 -11.72 -19.59 -7.83
N ASN A 180 -11.58 -19.90 -6.54
CA ASN A 180 -12.50 -19.39 -5.51
C ASN A 180 -12.47 -17.89 -5.36
N SER A 181 -11.28 -17.32 -5.32
CA SER A 181 -11.12 -15.87 -5.15
C SER A 181 -11.69 -15.10 -6.36
N ALA A 182 -11.76 -15.73 -7.54
CA ALA A 182 -12.48 -15.20 -8.70
C ALA A 182 -14.00 -15.49 -8.60
N SER A 183 -14.39 -16.68 -8.15
CA SER A 183 -15.78 -17.13 -8.05
C SER A 183 -16.62 -16.25 -7.14
N VAL A 184 -16.06 -15.77 -6.03
CA VAL A 184 -16.73 -14.79 -5.15
C VAL A 184 -17.03 -13.45 -5.83
N ARG A 185 -16.55 -13.24 -7.06
CA ARG A 185 -16.75 -12.04 -7.89
C ARG A 185 -17.56 -12.32 -9.16
N LYS A 186 -18.22 -13.49 -9.27
CA LYS A 186 -19.00 -13.86 -10.47
C LYS A 186 -20.00 -12.76 -10.87
N ASP A 187 -20.80 -12.27 -9.92
CA ASP A 187 -21.90 -11.37 -10.25
C ASP A 187 -21.37 -10.00 -10.73
N ASP A 188 -20.37 -9.45 -10.04
CA ASP A 188 -19.65 -8.24 -10.45
C ASP A 188 -18.99 -8.43 -11.84
N ALA A 189 -18.39 -9.61 -12.08
CA ALA A 189 -17.76 -9.93 -13.34
C ALA A 189 -18.78 -10.00 -14.49
N ILE A 190 -19.94 -10.62 -14.27
CA ILE A 190 -21.02 -10.67 -15.27
C ILE A 190 -21.52 -9.25 -15.60
N ALA A 191 -21.67 -8.38 -14.60
CA ALA A 191 -22.07 -6.99 -14.83
C ALA A 191 -21.07 -6.27 -15.75
N LEU A 192 -19.77 -6.39 -15.47
CA LEU A 192 -18.70 -5.82 -16.29
C LEU A 192 -18.67 -6.41 -17.71
N MET A 193 -18.91 -7.72 -17.86
CA MET A 193 -19.01 -8.37 -19.17
C MET A 193 -20.16 -7.79 -20.00
N LYS A 194 -21.34 -7.59 -19.39
CA LYS A 194 -22.50 -6.98 -20.06
C LYS A 194 -22.21 -5.56 -20.51
N GLU A 195 -21.58 -4.76 -19.65
CA GLU A 195 -21.19 -3.38 -19.96
C GLU A 195 -20.18 -3.33 -21.11
N PHE A 196 -19.14 -4.16 -21.08
CA PHE A 196 -18.15 -4.27 -22.14
C PHE A 196 -18.80 -4.64 -23.49
N CYS A 197 -19.65 -5.68 -23.51
CA CYS A 197 -20.36 -6.11 -24.70
C CYS A 197 -21.25 -4.99 -25.28
N ALA A 198 -21.97 -4.27 -24.42
CA ALA A 198 -22.79 -3.13 -24.82
C ALA A 198 -21.93 -1.98 -25.39
N ALA A 199 -20.82 -1.63 -24.73
CA ALA A 199 -19.92 -0.58 -25.20
C ALA A 199 -19.33 -0.88 -26.58
N VAL A 200 -18.96 -2.14 -26.84
CA VAL A 200 -18.46 -2.57 -28.16
C VAL A 200 -19.58 -2.52 -29.21
N ALA A 201 -20.77 -3.02 -28.89
CA ALA A 201 -21.91 -3.04 -29.82
C ALA A 201 -22.42 -1.64 -30.19
N GLU A 202 -22.37 -0.70 -29.24
CA GLU A 202 -22.80 0.69 -29.41
C GLU A 202 -21.70 1.59 -30.00
N GLY A 203 -20.49 1.06 -30.24
CA GLY A 203 -19.36 1.83 -30.75
C GLY A 203 -18.79 2.84 -29.74
N ARG A 204 -19.02 2.63 -28.44
CA ARG A 204 -18.45 3.42 -27.33
C ARG A 204 -17.10 2.91 -26.83
N CYS A 205 -16.62 1.80 -27.38
CA CYS A 205 -15.37 1.17 -26.99
C CYS A 205 -14.25 1.53 -27.98
N ASP A 206 -13.27 2.28 -27.50
CA ASP A 206 -12.09 2.72 -28.27
C ASP A 206 -11.02 1.63 -28.44
N ILE A 207 -11.25 0.43 -27.91
CA ILE A 207 -10.35 -0.69 -28.15
C ILE A 207 -10.41 -1.09 -29.62
N ASP A 208 -9.23 -1.21 -30.22
CA ASP A 208 -9.04 -1.78 -31.54
C ASP A 208 -9.19 -3.32 -31.48
N LEU A 209 -10.44 -3.79 -31.39
CA LEU A 209 -10.76 -5.20 -31.53
C LEU A 209 -10.69 -5.62 -33.00
N ASN A 210 -10.03 -6.76 -33.28
CA ASN A 210 -10.08 -7.32 -34.62
C ASN A 210 -11.52 -7.69 -35.03
N ASP A 211 -11.79 -7.74 -36.33
CA ASP A 211 -13.15 -7.90 -36.87
C ASP A 211 -13.85 -9.17 -36.37
N ASP A 212 -13.12 -10.27 -36.15
CA ASP A 212 -13.70 -11.53 -35.66
C ASP A 212 -14.14 -11.41 -34.20
N LEU A 213 -13.27 -10.89 -33.33
CA LEU A 213 -13.57 -10.66 -31.92
C LEU A 213 -14.70 -9.65 -31.77
N ARG A 214 -14.65 -8.54 -32.52
CA ARG A 214 -15.71 -7.52 -32.51
C ARG A 214 -17.05 -8.13 -32.89
N ARG A 215 -17.11 -8.94 -33.96
CA ARG A 215 -18.33 -9.66 -34.37
C ARG A 215 -18.83 -10.62 -33.27
N ASN A 216 -17.94 -11.39 -32.64
CA ASN A 216 -18.33 -12.31 -31.57
C ASN A 216 -18.84 -11.59 -30.32
N VAL A 217 -18.26 -10.43 -29.97
CA VAL A 217 -18.74 -9.59 -28.85
C VAL A 217 -20.14 -9.02 -29.16
N ILE A 218 -20.39 -8.59 -30.40
CA ILE A 218 -21.70 -8.11 -30.84
C ILE A 218 -22.74 -9.23 -30.80
N ASP A 219 -22.43 -10.41 -31.33
CA ASP A 219 -23.32 -11.59 -31.27
C ASP A 219 -23.62 -11.99 -29.82
N LEU A 220 -22.61 -11.94 -28.93
CA LEU A 220 -22.81 -12.17 -27.50
C LEU A 220 -23.74 -11.11 -26.88
N HIS A 221 -23.58 -9.83 -27.24
CA HIS A 221 -24.46 -8.75 -26.78
C HIS A 221 -25.93 -8.97 -27.20
N GLU A 222 -26.17 -9.36 -28.46
CA GLU A 222 -27.52 -9.68 -28.96
C GLU A 222 -28.16 -10.85 -28.18
N LYS A 223 -27.38 -11.88 -27.82
CA LYS A 223 -27.83 -12.99 -27.00
C LYS A 223 -28.17 -12.55 -25.57
N ILE A 224 -27.33 -11.70 -24.97
CA ILE A 224 -27.59 -11.10 -23.65
C ILE A 224 -28.90 -10.31 -23.66
N GLY A 225 -29.17 -9.54 -24.71
CA GLY A 225 -30.40 -8.74 -24.82
C GLY A 225 -31.66 -9.53 -25.15
N SER A 226 -31.53 -10.73 -25.74
CA SER A 226 -32.66 -11.56 -26.19
C SER A 226 -33.00 -12.73 -25.26
N GLN A 227 -32.08 -13.13 -24.37
CA GLN A 227 -32.26 -14.26 -23.46
C GLN A 227 -31.97 -13.80 -22.02
N ASP A 228 -33.01 -13.78 -21.19
CA ASP A 228 -32.86 -13.41 -19.79
C ASP A 228 -31.91 -14.36 -19.06
N GLY A 229 -30.99 -13.80 -18.29
CA GLY A 229 -29.95 -14.55 -17.58
C GLY A 229 -28.94 -15.29 -18.49
N TYR A 230 -28.72 -14.87 -19.75
CA TYR A 230 -27.85 -15.62 -20.68
C TYR A 230 -26.46 -15.92 -20.12
N LEU A 231 -25.79 -14.92 -19.54
CA LEU A 231 -24.46 -15.10 -18.94
C LEU A 231 -24.54 -15.83 -17.61
N GLU A 232 -25.55 -15.55 -16.79
CA GLU A 232 -25.78 -16.18 -15.48
C GLU A 232 -25.91 -17.70 -15.59
N ASN A 233 -26.51 -18.18 -16.70
CA ASN A 233 -26.71 -19.60 -17.01
C ASN A 233 -25.50 -20.25 -17.70
N ARG A 234 -24.51 -19.47 -18.12
CA ARG A 234 -23.33 -19.97 -18.86
C ARG A 234 -22.00 -19.76 -18.13
N VAL A 235 -21.96 -18.83 -17.18
CA VAL A 235 -20.81 -18.58 -16.31
C VAL A 235 -21.13 -19.14 -14.93
N HIS A 236 -20.47 -20.24 -14.61
CA HIS A 236 -20.64 -21.00 -13.39
C HIS A 236 -19.50 -20.70 -12.43
N GLU A 237 -19.78 -20.70 -11.13
CA GLU A 237 -18.78 -20.45 -10.09
C GLU A 237 -18.79 -21.58 -9.06
N ILE A 238 -17.63 -21.86 -8.47
CA ILE A 238 -17.42 -23.08 -7.68
C ILE A 238 -17.86 -22.93 -6.20
N VAL A 239 -17.95 -21.71 -5.68
CA VAL A 239 -18.17 -21.44 -4.24
C VAL A 239 -19.55 -21.88 -3.81
N SER A 240 -20.62 -21.52 -4.53
CA SER A 240 -21.99 -21.96 -4.16
C SER A 240 -22.11 -23.48 -4.22
N ARG A 241 -21.61 -24.12 -5.29
CA ARG A 241 -21.65 -25.58 -5.40
C ARG A 241 -20.87 -26.27 -4.29
N THR A 242 -19.69 -25.75 -3.95
CA THR A 242 -18.89 -26.29 -2.84
C THR A 242 -19.63 -26.14 -1.51
N ALA A 243 -20.29 -24.99 -1.27
CA ALA A 243 -21.09 -24.73 -0.07
C ALA A 243 -22.30 -25.67 0.03
N GLU A 244 -23.01 -25.90 -1.08
CA GLU A 244 -24.11 -26.88 -1.15
C GLU A 244 -23.63 -28.28 -0.74
N VAL A 245 -22.55 -28.78 -1.35
CA VAL A 245 -21.97 -30.08 -0.99
C VAL A 245 -21.53 -30.12 0.49
N GLY A 246 -21.02 -29.00 1.01
CA GLY A 246 -20.74 -28.80 2.43
C GLY A 246 -21.95 -29.04 3.32
N VAL A 247 -23.05 -28.34 3.01
CA VAL A 247 -24.30 -28.45 3.76
C VAL A 247 -24.93 -29.83 3.59
N GLU A 248 -24.86 -30.46 2.42
CA GLU A 248 -25.37 -31.81 2.22
C GLU A 248 -24.67 -32.85 3.09
N ASN A 249 -23.36 -32.69 3.33
CA ASN A 249 -22.65 -33.53 4.28
C ASN A 249 -22.98 -33.15 5.72
N ALA A 250 -23.18 -31.86 6.03
CA ALA A 250 -23.60 -31.41 7.36
C ALA A 250 -24.99 -31.93 7.73
N VAL A 251 -25.92 -32.03 6.78
CA VAL A 251 -27.27 -32.58 7.00
C VAL A 251 -27.20 -34.01 7.53
N LYS A 252 -26.33 -34.85 6.95
CA LYS A 252 -26.13 -36.23 7.42
C LYS A 252 -25.64 -36.31 8.87
N LEU A 253 -24.89 -35.30 9.33
CA LEU A 253 -24.46 -35.17 10.72
C LEU A 253 -25.60 -34.66 11.60
N LEU A 254 -26.33 -33.63 11.16
CA LEU A 254 -27.46 -33.02 11.88
C LEU A 254 -28.70 -33.93 12.00
N GLU A 255 -28.79 -34.98 11.19
CA GLU A 255 -29.77 -36.06 11.37
C GLU A 255 -29.53 -36.86 12.67
N ARG A 256 -28.30 -36.84 13.20
CA ARG A 256 -27.87 -37.61 14.37
C ARG A 256 -27.50 -36.72 15.56
N ASP A 257 -26.96 -35.54 15.27
CA ASP A 257 -26.43 -34.58 16.24
C ASP A 257 -27.23 -33.27 16.21
N SER A 258 -27.06 -32.43 17.23
CA SER A 258 -27.65 -31.08 17.25
C SER A 258 -26.73 -30.03 16.58
N CYS A 259 -25.45 -30.37 16.42
CA CYS A 259 -24.42 -29.48 15.89
C CYS A 259 -23.55 -30.12 14.81
N ALA A 260 -23.10 -29.35 13.83
CA ALA A 260 -22.04 -29.72 12.89
C ALA A 260 -20.97 -28.61 12.79
N PHE A 261 -19.69 -28.98 12.75
CA PHE A 261 -18.56 -28.09 12.56
C PHE A 261 -17.94 -28.25 11.16
N ILE A 262 -18.03 -27.18 10.38
CA ILE A 262 -17.46 -27.05 9.03
C ILE A 262 -16.24 -26.13 9.10
N ARG A 263 -15.11 -26.59 8.57
CA ARG A 263 -13.93 -25.76 8.32
C ARG A 263 -13.80 -25.49 6.83
N VAL A 264 -13.58 -24.23 6.47
CA VAL A 264 -13.34 -23.74 5.11
C VAL A 264 -11.90 -23.25 5.05
N ASP A 265 -11.03 -23.99 4.38
CA ASP A 265 -9.65 -23.58 4.14
C ASP A 265 -9.55 -22.87 2.79
N SER A 266 -9.23 -21.57 2.77
CA SER A 266 -9.11 -20.79 1.52
C SER A 266 -7.97 -19.76 1.57
N THR A 267 -7.90 -18.86 0.58
CA THR A 267 -7.00 -17.69 0.60
C THR A 267 -7.57 -16.57 1.48
N ASN A 268 -6.72 -15.64 1.91
CA ASN A 268 -7.15 -14.48 2.70
C ASN A 268 -8.23 -13.64 1.98
N GLY A 269 -8.15 -13.49 0.65
CA GLY A 269 -9.17 -12.78 -0.14
C GLY A 269 -10.54 -13.44 -0.11
N THR A 270 -10.58 -14.75 -0.25
CA THR A 270 -11.82 -15.52 -0.18
C THR A 270 -12.43 -15.43 1.23
N VAL A 271 -11.62 -15.53 2.29
CA VAL A 271 -12.12 -15.38 3.67
C VAL A 271 -12.70 -13.99 3.91
N LYS A 272 -11.97 -12.94 3.52
CA LYS A 272 -12.43 -11.55 3.66
C LYS A 272 -13.73 -11.27 2.90
N SER A 273 -14.02 -12.01 1.83
CA SER A 273 -15.25 -11.81 1.06
C SER A 273 -16.52 -12.22 1.81
N GLY A 274 -16.42 -13.08 2.82
CA GLY A 274 -17.60 -13.62 3.51
C GLY A 274 -18.43 -14.61 2.70
N ALA A 275 -18.05 -14.89 1.44
CA ALA A 275 -18.89 -15.63 0.50
C ALA A 275 -19.23 -17.05 0.95
N TYR A 276 -18.28 -17.81 1.51
CA TYR A 276 -18.57 -19.17 1.99
C TYR A 276 -19.61 -19.19 3.12
N PRO A 277 -19.44 -18.40 4.21
CA PRO A 277 -20.51 -18.20 5.17
C PRO A 277 -21.86 -17.84 4.51
N ASP A 278 -21.90 -16.87 3.60
CA ASP A 278 -23.15 -16.47 2.94
C ASP A 278 -23.82 -17.66 2.21
N ARG A 279 -23.06 -18.34 1.35
CA ARG A 279 -23.56 -19.48 0.54
C ARG A 279 -23.92 -20.70 1.39
N ILE A 280 -23.20 -20.94 2.50
CA ILE A 280 -23.57 -21.99 3.46
C ILE A 280 -24.91 -21.64 4.13
N GLY A 281 -25.10 -20.38 4.52
CA GLY A 281 -26.38 -19.92 5.08
C GLY A 281 -27.54 -20.13 4.09
N ASP A 282 -27.35 -19.77 2.83
CA ASP A 282 -28.35 -19.98 1.76
C ASP A 282 -28.62 -21.47 1.53
N ALA A 283 -27.58 -22.30 1.49
CA ALA A 283 -27.72 -23.74 1.32
C ALA A 283 -28.43 -24.40 2.52
N ILE A 284 -28.20 -23.92 3.76
CA ILE A 284 -28.95 -24.36 4.95
C ILE A 284 -30.45 -24.05 4.77
N LYS A 285 -30.80 -22.80 4.42
CA LYS A 285 -32.19 -22.40 4.19
C LYS A 285 -32.87 -23.27 3.13
N ALA A 286 -32.19 -23.48 2.00
CA ALA A 286 -32.71 -24.29 0.90
C ALA A 286 -32.90 -25.76 1.29
N LYS A 287 -31.91 -26.37 1.97
CA LYS A 287 -31.92 -27.80 2.28
C LYS A 287 -32.90 -28.15 3.40
N PHE A 288 -33.02 -27.31 4.42
CA PHE A 288 -33.92 -27.52 5.55
C PHE A 288 -35.30 -26.88 5.37
N GLN A 289 -35.51 -26.09 4.31
CA GLN A 289 -36.74 -25.33 4.05
C GLN A 289 -37.11 -24.44 5.23
N VAL A 290 -36.12 -23.71 5.76
CA VAL A 290 -36.25 -22.79 6.89
C VAL A 290 -36.01 -21.36 6.41
N ASP A 291 -36.91 -20.45 6.79
CA ASP A 291 -36.76 -19.03 6.46
C ASP A 291 -35.87 -18.30 7.48
N ASP A 292 -35.99 -18.68 8.76
CA ASP A 292 -35.29 -18.08 9.90
C ASP A 292 -34.02 -18.86 10.23
N VAL A 293 -32.88 -18.34 9.76
CA VAL A 293 -31.55 -18.79 10.19
C VAL A 293 -30.85 -17.60 10.84
N SER A 294 -30.65 -17.69 12.15
CA SER A 294 -29.85 -16.72 12.90
C SER A 294 -28.38 -16.90 12.53
N ARG A 295 -27.68 -15.79 12.28
CA ARG A 295 -26.27 -15.78 11.88
C ARG A 295 -25.51 -14.79 12.75
N GLN A 296 -24.42 -15.26 13.34
CA GLN A 296 -23.50 -14.45 14.14
C GLN A 296 -22.07 -14.72 13.67
N SER A 297 -21.27 -13.67 13.47
CA SER A 297 -19.94 -13.83 12.88
C SER A 297 -18.91 -12.92 13.54
N LEU A 298 -17.70 -13.43 13.73
CA LEU A 298 -16.53 -12.65 14.13
C LEU A 298 -15.37 -12.98 13.17
N THR A 299 -14.74 -11.95 12.61
CA THR A 299 -13.51 -12.09 11.83
C THR A 299 -12.34 -11.45 12.55
N GLN A 300 -11.23 -12.18 12.65
CA GLN A 300 -10.02 -11.76 13.32
C GLN A 300 -8.81 -11.91 12.39
N THR A 301 -7.77 -11.13 12.70
CA THR A 301 -6.44 -11.29 12.10
C THR A 301 -5.51 -11.80 13.16
N VAL A 302 -4.95 -12.99 12.97
CA VAL A 302 -4.03 -13.61 13.92
C VAL A 302 -2.67 -13.69 13.27
N ARG A 303 -1.66 -13.10 13.93
CA ARG A 303 -0.27 -13.23 13.51
C ARG A 303 0.37 -14.44 14.19
N GLN A 304 0.87 -15.37 13.39
CA GLN A 304 1.49 -16.61 13.85
C GLN A 304 2.69 -16.91 12.95
N ASP A 305 3.85 -17.16 13.55
CA ASP A 305 5.11 -17.49 12.85
C ASP A 305 5.48 -16.47 11.74
N GLY A 306 5.19 -15.19 12.00
CA GLY A 306 5.44 -14.10 11.06
C GLY A 306 4.42 -13.95 9.93
N GLN A 307 3.40 -14.83 9.85
CA GLN A 307 2.33 -14.80 8.86
C GLN A 307 1.02 -14.25 9.46
N ASP A 308 0.24 -13.54 8.65
CA ASP A 308 -1.08 -13.03 9.02
C ASP A 308 -2.19 -13.95 8.48
N PHE A 309 -2.91 -14.59 9.40
CA PHE A 309 -4.06 -15.43 9.12
C PHE A 309 -5.34 -14.61 9.29
N LYS A 310 -6.20 -14.59 8.26
CA LYS A 310 -7.58 -14.10 8.41
C LYS A 310 -8.46 -15.29 8.77
N ILE A 311 -9.07 -15.24 9.94
CA ILE A 311 -9.92 -16.32 10.46
C ILE A 311 -11.27 -15.73 10.81
N SER A 312 -12.35 -16.36 10.36
CA SER A 312 -13.72 -15.99 10.70
C SER A 312 -14.46 -17.18 11.29
N HIS A 313 -15.13 -16.98 12.41
CA HIS A 313 -16.07 -17.94 12.97
C HIS A 313 -17.48 -17.42 12.74
N THR A 314 -18.32 -18.24 12.10
CA THR A 314 -19.74 -17.93 11.87
C THR A 314 -20.59 -19.04 12.47
N VAL A 315 -21.56 -18.69 13.29
CA VAL A 315 -22.51 -19.62 13.93
C VAL A 315 -23.89 -19.40 13.30
N TYR A 316 -24.47 -20.49 12.81
CA TYR A 316 -25.85 -20.55 12.32
C TYR A 316 -26.69 -21.32 13.33
N THR A 317 -27.83 -20.75 13.75
CA THR A 317 -28.84 -21.46 14.55
C THR A 317 -30.20 -21.38 13.87
N PHE A 318 -30.90 -22.51 13.81
CA PHE A 318 -32.21 -22.64 13.15
C PHE A 318 -33.02 -23.80 13.71
N GLN A 319 -34.32 -23.82 13.47
CA GLN A 319 -35.23 -24.90 13.90
C GLN A 319 -35.48 -25.88 12.76
N ALA A 320 -35.16 -27.16 12.93
CA ALA A 320 -35.44 -28.20 11.95
C ALA A 320 -35.95 -29.47 12.65
N GLY A 321 -37.09 -30.01 12.21
CA GLY A 321 -37.70 -31.20 12.82
C GLY A 321 -38.19 -31.00 14.26
N GLY A 322 -38.41 -29.75 14.70
CA GLY A 322 -38.79 -29.42 16.07
C GLY A 322 -37.63 -29.34 17.07
N GLU A 323 -36.38 -29.41 16.58
CA GLU A 323 -35.17 -29.24 17.35
C GLU A 323 -34.38 -28.03 16.86
N GLU A 324 -33.65 -27.39 17.77
CA GLU A 324 -32.65 -26.40 17.40
C GLU A 324 -31.42 -27.11 16.84
N LYS A 325 -30.96 -26.66 15.66
CA LYS A 325 -29.76 -27.13 15.00
C LYS A 325 -28.75 -25.99 14.93
N THR A 326 -27.49 -26.33 15.13
CA THR A 326 -26.36 -25.40 15.07
C THR A 326 -25.35 -25.83 14.00
N VAL A 327 -24.92 -24.90 13.15
CA VAL A 327 -23.78 -25.12 12.26
C VAL A 327 -22.73 -24.07 12.58
N VAL A 328 -21.52 -24.52 12.93
CA VAL A 328 -20.37 -23.63 13.11
C VAL A 328 -19.51 -23.72 11.86
N VAL A 329 -19.18 -22.57 11.28
CA VAL A 329 -18.30 -22.44 10.13
C VAL A 329 -17.06 -21.67 10.56
N GLU A 330 -15.90 -22.31 10.50
CA GLU A 330 -14.61 -21.60 10.60
C GLU A 330 -14.03 -21.42 9.20
N ASN A 331 -13.88 -20.17 8.77
CA ASN A 331 -13.28 -19.81 7.50
C ASN A 331 -11.85 -19.29 7.72
N ARG A 332 -10.86 -19.94 7.13
CA ARG A 332 -9.44 -19.75 7.44
C ARG A 332 -8.61 -19.47 6.19
N GLY A 333 -7.90 -18.34 6.21
CA GLY A 333 -7.01 -17.91 5.14
C GLY A 333 -5.60 -18.47 5.29
N ASN A 334 -5.14 -19.26 4.31
CA ASN A 334 -3.84 -19.92 4.28
C ASN A 334 -2.98 -19.52 3.06
N PRO A 335 -2.62 -18.23 2.89
CA PRO A 335 -1.92 -17.77 1.69
C PRO A 335 -0.56 -18.48 1.46
N ALA A 336 0.15 -18.85 2.54
CA ALA A 336 1.44 -19.54 2.45
C ALA A 336 1.36 -20.94 1.82
N TRP A 337 0.21 -21.61 1.92
CA TRP A 337 0.02 -22.93 1.31
C TRP A 337 0.15 -22.87 -0.21
N VAL A 338 -0.39 -21.81 -0.84
CA VAL A 338 -0.30 -21.62 -2.29
C VAL A 338 1.17 -21.55 -2.73
N LEU A 339 1.97 -20.72 -2.06
CA LEU A 339 3.39 -20.51 -2.39
C LEU A 339 4.22 -21.79 -2.22
N ASP A 340 3.93 -22.59 -1.19
CA ASP A 340 4.67 -23.84 -0.95
C ASP A 340 4.25 -24.96 -1.91
N ILE A 341 2.97 -25.02 -2.29
CA ILE A 341 2.48 -25.97 -3.29
C ILE A 341 3.06 -25.64 -4.66
N GLU A 342 3.01 -24.37 -5.08
CA GLU A 342 3.60 -23.92 -6.36
C GLU A 342 5.12 -24.15 -6.40
N ALA A 343 5.79 -24.08 -5.25
CA ALA A 343 7.21 -24.37 -5.15
C ALA A 343 7.53 -25.86 -4.96
N ASN A 344 6.54 -26.75 -5.04
CA ASN A 344 6.67 -28.19 -4.84
C ASN A 344 7.35 -28.54 -3.49
N ARG A 345 6.98 -27.83 -2.43
CA ARG A 345 7.44 -28.02 -1.05
C ARG A 345 6.36 -28.57 -0.11
N ALA A 346 5.13 -28.78 -0.59
CA ALA A 346 4.02 -29.27 0.23
C ALA A 346 4.41 -30.50 1.09
N ASP A 347 5.08 -31.49 0.51
CA ASP A 347 5.53 -32.70 1.23
C ASP A 347 6.49 -32.40 2.40
N THR A 348 7.32 -31.36 2.31
CA THR A 348 8.36 -31.05 3.31
C THR A 348 7.91 -30.03 4.33
N THR A 349 7.18 -28.99 3.93
CA THR A 349 6.75 -27.89 4.81
C THR A 349 5.29 -28.00 5.21
N GLY A 350 4.48 -28.80 4.51
CA GLY A 350 3.05 -28.95 4.72
C GLY A 350 2.65 -29.28 6.16
N PRO A 351 3.30 -30.24 6.85
CA PRO A 351 3.01 -30.52 8.25
C PRO A 351 3.21 -29.31 9.17
N GLU A 352 4.21 -28.47 8.92
CA GLU A 352 4.47 -27.26 9.71
C GLU A 352 3.45 -26.16 9.40
N LEU A 353 3.12 -25.96 8.13
CA LEU A 353 2.10 -25.00 7.71
C LEU A 353 0.71 -25.33 8.28
N VAL A 354 0.34 -26.62 8.30
CA VAL A 354 -0.93 -27.08 8.91
C VAL A 354 -0.91 -26.82 10.41
N ARG A 355 0.20 -27.13 11.12
CA ARG A 355 0.34 -26.85 12.56
C ARG A 355 0.25 -25.35 12.86
N SER A 356 0.94 -24.51 12.09
CA SER A 356 0.91 -23.05 12.25
C SER A 356 -0.52 -22.52 12.08
N SER A 357 -1.21 -22.97 11.04
CA SER A 357 -2.60 -22.60 10.78
C SER A 357 -3.57 -23.08 11.87
N GLN A 358 -3.39 -24.30 12.40
CA GLN A 358 -4.16 -24.80 13.56
C GLN A 358 -3.91 -23.97 14.83
N ALA A 359 -2.66 -23.56 15.08
CA ALA A 359 -2.31 -22.71 16.21
C ALA A 359 -2.96 -21.32 16.10
N ALA A 360 -2.96 -20.73 14.90
CA ALA A 360 -3.68 -19.48 14.63
C ALA A 360 -5.19 -19.63 14.86
N SER A 361 -5.77 -20.76 14.42
CA SER A 361 -7.20 -21.08 14.61
C SER A 361 -7.58 -21.17 16.09
N ALA A 362 -6.77 -21.86 16.89
CA ALA A 362 -7.00 -21.98 18.33
C ALA A 362 -7.01 -20.62 19.04
N ARG A 363 -6.09 -19.70 18.68
CA ARG A 363 -6.06 -18.34 19.23
C ARG A 363 -7.27 -17.50 18.80
N ALA A 364 -7.68 -17.60 17.54
CA ALA A 364 -8.87 -16.90 17.05
C ALA A 364 -10.12 -17.40 17.78
N LEU A 365 -10.27 -18.72 17.91
CA LEU A 365 -11.42 -19.34 18.56
C LEU A 365 -11.62 -18.84 20.00
N GLU A 366 -10.56 -18.65 20.79
CA GLU A 366 -10.69 -18.09 22.14
C GLU A 366 -11.33 -16.69 22.13
N GLY A 367 -10.93 -15.84 21.18
CA GLY A 367 -11.53 -14.52 21.00
C GLY A 367 -12.97 -14.57 20.51
N ALA A 368 -13.29 -15.52 19.62
CA ALA A 368 -14.65 -15.74 19.12
C ALA A 368 -15.61 -16.22 20.22
N LEU A 369 -15.20 -17.19 21.04
CA LEU A 369 -16.01 -17.70 22.15
C LEU A 369 -16.32 -16.59 23.17
N ARG A 370 -15.34 -15.73 23.47
CA ARG A 370 -15.55 -14.56 24.34
C ARG A 370 -16.55 -13.59 23.73
N HIS A 371 -16.38 -13.24 22.46
CA HIS A 371 -17.28 -12.34 21.75
C HIS A 371 -18.72 -12.86 21.71
N PHE A 372 -18.91 -14.14 21.39
CA PHE A 372 -20.25 -14.73 21.35
C PHE A 372 -20.91 -14.77 22.73
N GLY A 373 -20.14 -15.06 23.79
CA GLY A 373 -20.63 -14.96 25.16
C GLY A 373 -21.07 -13.54 25.55
N GLU A 374 -20.32 -12.51 25.12
CA GLU A 374 -20.67 -11.10 25.34
C GLU A 374 -21.94 -10.68 24.58
N GLN A 375 -22.21 -11.27 23.43
CA GLN A 375 -23.46 -11.07 22.66
C GLN A 375 -24.64 -11.90 23.21
N GLY A 376 -24.45 -12.65 24.30
CA GLY A 376 -25.48 -13.50 24.89
C GLY A 376 -25.82 -14.75 24.06
N ILE A 377 -24.91 -15.17 23.17
CA ILE A 377 -25.07 -16.39 22.38
C ILE A 377 -24.56 -17.55 23.25
N ASP A 378 -25.50 -18.31 23.81
CA ASP A 378 -25.19 -19.50 24.61
C ASP A 378 -24.94 -20.70 23.67
N LEU A 379 -23.67 -20.98 23.39
CA LEU A 379 -23.29 -22.18 22.64
C LEU A 379 -23.47 -23.40 23.55
N SER A 380 -24.20 -24.41 23.07
CA SER A 380 -24.41 -25.64 23.83
C SER A 380 -23.07 -26.30 24.20
N GLN A 381 -23.05 -27.05 25.30
CA GLN A 381 -21.84 -27.79 25.71
C GLN A 381 -21.36 -28.77 24.63
N GLU A 382 -22.26 -29.25 23.77
CA GLU A 382 -21.92 -30.06 22.61
C GLU A 382 -21.12 -29.26 21.57
N VAL A 383 -21.56 -28.03 21.24
CA VAL A 383 -20.85 -27.12 20.33
C VAL A 383 -19.47 -26.77 20.89
N LEU A 384 -19.40 -26.41 22.17
CA LEU A 384 -18.15 -26.08 22.84
C LEU A 384 -17.19 -27.27 22.83
N GLY A 385 -17.68 -28.48 23.14
CA GLY A 385 -16.88 -29.70 23.09
C GLY A 385 -16.31 -29.97 21.69
N LYS A 386 -17.09 -29.76 20.62
CA LYS A 386 -16.60 -29.89 19.24
C LYS A 386 -15.51 -28.84 18.93
N LEU A 387 -15.73 -27.59 19.32
CA LEU A 387 -14.78 -26.49 19.09
C LEU A 387 -13.48 -26.65 19.91
N GLU A 388 -13.54 -27.18 21.13
CA GLU A 388 -12.37 -27.41 21.99
C GLU A 388 -11.38 -28.41 21.38
N THR A 389 -11.87 -29.40 20.61
CA THR A 389 -10.97 -30.33 19.90
C THR A 389 -10.25 -29.68 18.72
N ASN A 390 -10.77 -28.54 18.22
CA ASN A 390 -10.27 -27.83 17.05
C ASN A 390 -10.19 -28.70 15.76
N THR A 391 -10.95 -29.80 15.72
CA THR A 391 -11.02 -30.75 14.61
C THR A 391 -12.40 -30.68 13.97
N PRO A 392 -12.51 -30.33 12.68
CA PRO A 392 -13.79 -30.22 12.01
C PRO A 392 -14.33 -31.59 11.65
N GLU A 393 -15.64 -31.73 11.56
CA GLU A 393 -16.26 -32.94 10.98
C GLU A 393 -16.23 -32.88 9.45
N ILE A 394 -16.25 -31.66 8.89
CA ILE A 394 -16.22 -31.40 7.45
C ILE A 394 -15.12 -30.37 7.17
N SER A 395 -14.17 -30.71 6.31
CA SER A 395 -13.12 -29.80 5.85
C SER A 395 -13.25 -29.53 4.36
N MET A 396 -13.58 -28.29 4.01
CA MET A 396 -13.74 -27.82 2.64
C MET A 396 -12.44 -27.17 2.16
N LEU A 397 -11.78 -27.78 1.16
CA LEU A 397 -10.51 -27.33 0.61
C LEU A 397 -10.74 -26.29 -0.49
N CYS A 398 -11.02 -25.06 -0.08
CA CYS A 398 -11.57 -23.98 -0.90
C CYS A 398 -10.52 -23.13 -1.61
N CYS A 399 -9.50 -23.78 -2.17
CA CYS A 399 -8.52 -23.21 -3.09
C CYS A 399 -8.11 -24.32 -4.06
N THR A 400 -7.95 -24.00 -5.34
CA THR A 400 -7.59 -24.98 -6.37
C THR A 400 -6.25 -25.67 -6.10
N HIS A 401 -5.39 -25.08 -5.25
CA HIS A 401 -4.15 -25.67 -4.77
C HIS A 401 -4.31 -26.66 -3.62
N TYR A 402 -5.30 -26.48 -2.75
CA TYR A 402 -5.36 -27.17 -1.46
C TYR A 402 -5.66 -28.67 -1.49
N PRO A 403 -6.14 -29.28 -2.59
CA PRO A 403 -6.13 -30.74 -2.70
C PRO A 403 -4.76 -31.37 -2.41
N ALA A 404 -3.66 -30.68 -2.72
CA ALA A 404 -2.30 -31.13 -2.40
C ALA A 404 -2.00 -31.20 -0.89
N MET A 405 -2.81 -30.57 -0.03
CA MET A 405 -2.64 -30.57 1.43
C MET A 405 -3.43 -31.68 2.13
N THR A 406 -4.24 -32.45 1.39
CA THR A 406 -5.20 -33.41 1.97
C THR A 406 -4.52 -34.46 2.86
N GLU A 407 -3.36 -35.00 2.47
CA GLU A 407 -2.64 -36.01 3.28
C GLU A 407 -2.17 -35.42 4.62
N HIS A 408 -1.63 -34.20 4.61
CA HIS A 408 -1.18 -33.52 5.83
C HIS A 408 -2.36 -33.14 6.74
N LEU A 409 -3.48 -32.73 6.15
CA LEU A 409 -4.71 -32.44 6.90
C LEU A 409 -5.33 -33.72 7.48
N ASN A 410 -5.36 -34.82 6.72
CA ASN A 410 -5.76 -36.14 7.22
C ASN A 410 -4.90 -36.57 8.41
N SER A 411 -3.58 -36.40 8.31
CA SER A 411 -2.68 -36.73 9.42
C SER A 411 -2.90 -35.82 10.63
N ALA A 412 -3.29 -34.56 10.43
CA ALA A 412 -3.50 -33.59 11.50
C ALA A 412 -4.88 -33.69 12.15
N TYR A 413 -5.92 -34.10 11.42
CA TYR A 413 -7.30 -34.17 11.89
C TYR A 413 -7.78 -35.59 12.23
N GLY A 414 -7.15 -36.63 11.67
CA GLY A 414 -7.52 -38.03 11.86
C GLY A 414 -8.56 -38.54 10.84
N GLU A 415 -8.88 -39.84 10.91
CA GLU A 415 -9.69 -40.57 9.90
C GLU A 415 -11.20 -40.22 9.90
N GLY A 416 -11.66 -39.35 10.80
CA GLY A 416 -13.09 -39.03 10.97
C GLY A 416 -13.59 -37.83 10.15
N VAL A 417 -12.71 -37.11 9.46
CA VAL A 417 -13.06 -35.85 8.79
C VAL A 417 -13.48 -36.10 7.34
N THR A 418 -14.62 -35.53 6.95
CA THR A 418 -15.08 -35.53 5.56
C THR A 418 -14.42 -34.39 4.80
N PHE A 419 -13.56 -34.72 3.83
CA PHE A 419 -12.93 -33.71 2.97
C PHE A 419 -13.75 -33.45 1.72
N ILE A 420 -14.05 -32.17 1.47
CA ILE A 420 -14.69 -31.71 0.25
C ILE A 420 -13.61 -31.10 -0.63
N ASN A 421 -13.24 -31.87 -1.66
CA ASN A 421 -12.26 -31.46 -2.65
C ASN A 421 -12.96 -30.77 -3.82
N GLN A 422 -12.51 -29.55 -4.11
CA GLN A 422 -13.05 -28.73 -5.19
C GLN A 422 -12.88 -29.31 -6.58
N ALA A 423 -11.82 -30.08 -6.80
CA ALA A 423 -11.63 -30.73 -8.07
C ALA A 423 -12.78 -31.71 -8.37
N THR A 424 -13.30 -32.42 -7.35
CA THR A 424 -14.49 -33.26 -7.46
C THR A 424 -15.78 -32.45 -7.62
N VAL A 425 -15.86 -31.26 -7.01
CA VAL A 425 -17.00 -30.35 -7.22
C VAL A 425 -17.05 -29.87 -8.67
N VAL A 426 -15.91 -29.49 -9.26
CA VAL A 426 -15.85 -29.10 -10.68
C VAL A 426 -16.12 -30.28 -11.61
N GLU A 427 -15.68 -31.49 -11.28
CA GLU A 427 -16.05 -32.71 -12.01
C GLU A 427 -17.57 -32.88 -12.08
N ALA A 428 -18.26 -32.76 -10.94
CA ALA A 428 -19.72 -32.84 -10.89
C ALA A 428 -20.39 -31.71 -11.70
N MET A 429 -19.91 -30.47 -11.58
CA MET A 429 -20.42 -29.34 -12.39
C MET A 429 -20.21 -29.56 -13.89
N ALA A 430 -19.06 -30.10 -14.28
CA ALA A 430 -18.74 -30.39 -15.67
C ALA A 430 -19.65 -31.50 -16.23
N GLU A 431 -19.93 -32.54 -15.44
CA GLU A 431 -20.87 -33.62 -15.80
C GLU A 431 -22.31 -33.12 -15.95
N GLU A 432 -22.74 -32.20 -15.09
CA GLU A 432 -24.05 -31.54 -15.19
C GLU A 432 -24.20 -30.73 -16.49
N ILE A 433 -23.12 -30.11 -16.97
CA ILE A 433 -23.09 -29.31 -18.21
C ILE A 433 -22.94 -30.19 -19.46
N ASP A 434 -22.00 -31.12 -19.44
CA ASP A 434 -21.79 -32.13 -20.48
C ASP A 434 -21.61 -33.49 -19.82
N PRO A 435 -22.60 -34.39 -19.87
CA PRO A 435 -22.49 -35.74 -19.32
C PRO A 435 -21.34 -36.57 -19.90
N ASN A 436 -20.75 -36.12 -21.02
CA ASN A 436 -19.56 -36.73 -21.60
C ASN A 436 -18.24 -36.16 -21.08
N ALA A 437 -18.26 -35.12 -20.24
CA ALA A 437 -17.06 -34.50 -19.65
C ALA A 437 -16.38 -35.40 -18.63
N THR A 438 -17.07 -36.41 -18.09
CA THR A 438 -16.52 -37.41 -17.16
C THR A 438 -16.54 -38.83 -17.73
N ASN A 439 -16.90 -38.99 -19.01
CA ASN A 439 -17.07 -40.31 -19.62
C ASN A 439 -15.73 -41.07 -19.72
N PRO A 440 -15.61 -42.22 -19.05
CA PRO A 440 -14.37 -42.97 -19.03
C PRO A 440 -13.98 -43.62 -20.37
N ASP A 441 -14.86 -43.63 -21.37
CA ASP A 441 -14.54 -44.20 -22.69
C ASP A 441 -13.95 -43.15 -23.66
N ARG A 442 -14.01 -41.85 -23.33
CA ARG A 442 -13.24 -40.83 -24.04
C ARG A 442 -11.77 -40.97 -23.64
N GLY A 443 -10.85 -40.93 -24.60
CA GLY A 443 -9.42 -41.16 -24.40
C GLY A 443 -8.73 -40.31 -23.32
N PRO A 444 -7.38 -40.39 -23.17
CA PRO A 444 -6.66 -39.65 -22.14
C PRO A 444 -6.97 -38.15 -22.21
N LEU A 445 -6.95 -37.49 -21.05
CA LEU A 445 -7.16 -36.05 -20.96
C LEU A 445 -6.11 -35.32 -21.80
N ASN A 446 -6.60 -34.47 -22.69
CA ASN A 446 -5.81 -33.55 -23.49
C ASN A 446 -6.01 -32.15 -22.89
N LEU A 447 -5.12 -31.74 -21.99
CA LEU A 447 -5.19 -30.45 -21.30
C LEU A 447 -4.38 -29.41 -22.08
N ALA A 448 -5.07 -28.42 -22.64
CA ALA A 448 -4.45 -27.21 -23.16
C ALA A 448 -4.51 -26.13 -22.08
N LEU A 449 -3.38 -25.83 -21.46
CA LEU A 449 -3.26 -24.72 -20.52
C LEU A 449 -2.70 -23.51 -21.26
N THR A 450 -3.55 -22.52 -21.48
CA THR A 450 -3.10 -21.22 -22.02
C THR A 450 -2.75 -20.32 -20.84
N ILE A 451 -1.48 -19.90 -20.78
CA ILE A 451 -0.95 -18.98 -19.77
C ILE A 451 -0.62 -17.65 -20.44
N GLY A 452 -1.25 -16.56 -20.00
CA GLY A 452 -0.86 -15.20 -20.42
C GLY A 452 0.56 -14.86 -19.93
N SER A 453 1.44 -14.39 -20.82
CA SER A 453 2.84 -14.06 -20.48
C SER A 453 2.99 -12.65 -19.90
N GLN A 454 3.87 -12.43 -18.90
CA GLN A 454 4.07 -11.17 -18.16
C GLN A 454 4.91 -10.11 -18.92
N ASN A 455 4.39 -9.48 -19.98
CA ASN A 455 5.11 -8.35 -20.58
C ASN A 455 4.25 -7.08 -20.62
N TYR A 456 4.02 -6.47 -19.46
CA TYR A 456 3.72 -5.03 -19.39
C TYR A 456 4.63 -4.32 -18.38
N GLY A 457 5.13 -3.16 -18.82
CA GLY A 457 6.34 -2.47 -18.34
C GLY A 457 6.20 -1.77 -16.99
N GLY A 458 7.35 -1.55 -16.34
CA GLY A 458 7.40 -0.69 -15.16
C GLY A 458 8.70 -0.63 -14.35
N THR A 459 9.79 -1.32 -14.72
CA THR A 459 11.19 -0.93 -14.43
C THR A 459 12.15 -2.00 -14.97
N PRO A 460 13.14 -1.65 -15.81
CA PRO A 460 14.21 -2.58 -16.14
C PRO A 460 15.11 -2.72 -14.90
N GLY A 461 15.03 -3.84 -14.17
CA GLY A 461 15.99 -4.08 -13.08
C GLY A 461 15.72 -5.25 -12.13
N ASN A 462 14.60 -5.26 -11.39
CA ASN A 462 14.59 -5.98 -10.10
C ASN A 462 13.51 -7.04 -9.88
N LEU A 463 12.66 -7.32 -10.86
CA LEU A 463 11.81 -8.52 -10.85
C LEU A 463 12.10 -9.30 -12.12
N LYS A 464 13.13 -10.16 -12.07
CA LYS A 464 13.19 -11.27 -13.03
C LYS A 464 11.92 -12.10 -12.82
N PRO A 465 11.17 -12.46 -13.89
CA PRO A 465 10.06 -13.37 -13.76
C PRO A 465 10.55 -14.65 -13.11
N SER A 466 9.90 -15.08 -12.04
CA SER A 466 10.03 -16.45 -11.53
C SER A 466 9.11 -17.39 -12.30
N VAL A 467 8.83 -17.13 -13.58
CA VAL A 467 8.20 -18.12 -14.45
C VAL A 467 9.34 -19.00 -14.93
N PRO A 468 9.46 -20.25 -14.46
CA PRO A 468 10.35 -21.20 -15.09
C PRO A 468 10.00 -21.26 -16.57
N ASP A 469 10.99 -21.51 -17.41
CA ASP A 469 10.84 -22.09 -18.75
C ASP A 469 9.47 -22.84 -18.87
N PRO A 470 8.63 -22.58 -19.89
CA PRO A 470 7.33 -23.24 -20.05
C PRO A 470 7.40 -24.76 -19.87
N ASP A 471 8.51 -25.39 -20.26
CA ASP A 471 8.78 -26.80 -20.03
C ASP A 471 9.01 -27.13 -18.55
N ALA A 472 9.70 -26.27 -17.81
CA ALA A 472 9.85 -26.39 -16.36
C ALA A 472 8.54 -26.10 -15.60
N THR A 473 7.70 -25.19 -16.11
CA THR A 473 6.34 -24.96 -15.57
C THR A 473 5.45 -26.16 -15.84
N ALA A 474 5.45 -26.69 -17.06
CA ALA A 474 4.75 -27.93 -17.41
C ALA A 474 5.25 -29.12 -16.58
N GLY A 475 6.56 -29.22 -16.35
CA GLY A 475 7.18 -30.24 -15.51
C GLY A 475 6.80 -30.10 -14.03
N THR A 476 6.70 -28.87 -13.52
CA THR A 476 6.26 -28.60 -12.15
C THR A 476 4.78 -28.92 -12.00
N LEU A 477 3.93 -28.46 -12.92
CA LEU A 477 2.51 -28.78 -12.93
C LEU A 477 2.30 -30.29 -13.02
N ARG A 478 3.05 -30.98 -13.89
CA ARG A 478 3.00 -32.45 -13.97
C ARG A 478 3.38 -33.12 -12.65
N LYS A 479 4.43 -32.68 -11.96
CA LYS A 479 4.82 -33.22 -10.65
C LYS A 479 3.75 -32.97 -9.59
N VAL A 480 3.22 -31.75 -9.52
CA VAL A 480 2.16 -31.37 -8.59
C VAL A 480 0.88 -32.17 -8.87
N LEU A 481 0.54 -32.34 -10.15
CA LEU A 481 -0.55 -33.20 -10.60
C LEU A 481 -0.28 -34.65 -10.17
N ASP A 482 0.88 -35.21 -10.49
CA ASP A 482 1.23 -36.58 -10.10
C ASP A 482 1.13 -36.79 -8.58
N THR A 483 1.58 -35.83 -7.76
CA THR A 483 1.43 -35.88 -6.30
C THR A 483 -0.04 -35.82 -5.87
N THR A 484 -0.81 -34.87 -6.41
CA THR A 484 -2.24 -34.70 -6.11
C THR A 484 -3.05 -35.94 -6.50
N LEU A 485 -2.77 -36.46 -7.70
CA LEU A 485 -3.39 -37.65 -8.27
C LEU A 485 -2.95 -38.92 -7.55
N LYS A 486 -1.72 -39.00 -7.04
CA LYS A 486 -1.25 -40.11 -6.22
C LYS A 486 -2.06 -40.23 -4.93
N GLY A 487 -2.31 -39.10 -4.24
CA GLY A 487 -3.14 -39.09 -3.03
C GLY A 487 -4.57 -39.59 -3.32
N ALA A 488 -5.17 -39.14 -4.42
CA ALA A 488 -6.51 -39.56 -4.79
C ALA A 488 -6.58 -41.03 -5.32
N ARG A 489 -5.54 -41.52 -6.00
CA ARG A 489 -5.40 -42.96 -6.35
C ARG A 489 -5.26 -43.83 -5.10
N GLN A 490 -4.50 -43.38 -4.11
CA GLN A 490 -4.38 -44.08 -2.81
C GLN A 490 -5.69 -44.12 -2.03
N ALA A 491 -6.55 -43.11 -2.20
CA ALA A 491 -7.92 -43.11 -1.69
C ALA A 491 -8.88 -44.06 -2.45
N GLY A 492 -8.38 -44.83 -3.43
CA GLY A 492 -9.16 -45.81 -4.18
C GLY A 492 -9.90 -45.24 -5.39
N ASP A 493 -9.61 -44.00 -5.79
CA ASP A 493 -10.25 -43.40 -6.96
C ASP A 493 -9.60 -43.89 -8.27
N ASN A 494 -10.16 -44.97 -8.82
CA ASN A 494 -9.72 -45.56 -10.09
C ASN A 494 -10.08 -44.71 -11.32
N ARG A 495 -10.75 -43.56 -11.15
CA ARG A 495 -11.13 -42.67 -12.26
C ARG A 495 -9.97 -41.81 -12.76
N ILE A 496 -8.87 -41.74 -12.00
CA ILE A 496 -7.71 -40.90 -12.31
C ILE A 496 -6.83 -41.50 -13.41
N ARG A 497 -6.99 -40.95 -14.61
CA ARG A 497 -6.32 -41.40 -15.84
C ARG A 497 -4.87 -40.92 -15.92
N ASP A 498 -4.11 -41.54 -16.81
CA ASP A 498 -2.81 -41.02 -17.20
C ASP A 498 -2.99 -39.66 -17.87
N ILE A 499 -2.28 -38.67 -17.33
CA ILE A 499 -2.15 -37.35 -17.93
C ILE A 499 -1.52 -37.56 -19.31
N GLY A 500 -2.25 -37.26 -20.38
CA GLY A 500 -1.77 -37.39 -21.76
C GLY A 500 -0.68 -36.36 -22.06
N ALA A 501 -1.03 -35.31 -22.79
CA ALA A 501 -0.17 -34.16 -22.99
C ALA A 501 -0.67 -32.98 -22.13
N VAL A 502 0.20 -32.46 -21.26
CA VAL A 502 0.05 -31.12 -20.69
C VAL A 502 0.90 -30.21 -21.55
N LYS A 503 0.26 -29.33 -22.32
CA LYS A 503 0.97 -28.27 -23.01
C LYS A 503 0.64 -26.95 -22.36
N VAL A 504 1.71 -26.28 -21.93
CA VAL A 504 1.67 -24.92 -21.43
C VAL A 504 2.00 -24.01 -22.60
N PHE A 505 1.03 -23.22 -23.03
CA PHE A 505 1.26 -22.22 -24.07
C PHE A 505 1.50 -20.87 -23.42
N MET A 506 2.71 -20.32 -23.58
CA MET A 506 2.94 -18.90 -23.36
C MET A 506 2.32 -18.14 -24.51
N GLN A 507 1.32 -17.34 -24.20
CA GLN A 507 0.66 -16.48 -25.18
C GLN A 507 1.63 -15.34 -25.51
N GLY A 508 2.51 -15.55 -26.51
CA GLY A 508 3.53 -14.59 -26.92
C GLY A 508 4.90 -15.17 -27.29
N ASP A 509 5.18 -16.46 -27.08
CA ASP A 509 6.44 -17.07 -27.54
C ASP A 509 6.31 -17.43 -29.03
N PRO A 510 6.97 -16.71 -29.95
CA PRO A 510 7.03 -17.12 -31.35
C PRO A 510 8.05 -18.24 -31.43
N GLY A 511 7.78 -19.39 -30.79
CA GLY A 511 8.78 -20.45 -30.66
C GLY A 511 9.42 -20.68 -32.01
N GLU A 512 10.73 -20.41 -32.13
CA GLU A 512 11.45 -20.66 -33.38
C GLU A 512 11.44 -22.17 -33.58
N PRO A 513 10.71 -22.71 -34.57
CA PRO A 513 10.88 -24.09 -34.92
C PRO A 513 12.14 -24.13 -35.77
N GLU A 514 13.14 -24.92 -35.37
CA GLU A 514 14.41 -25.06 -36.13
C GLU A 514 14.24 -25.58 -37.59
N ASP A 515 13.02 -25.76 -38.12
CA ASP A 515 12.80 -26.29 -39.48
C ASP A 515 11.50 -25.83 -40.22
N VAL A 516 10.85 -24.72 -39.83
CA VAL A 516 9.62 -24.27 -40.54
C VAL A 516 9.90 -23.20 -41.61
N ASN A 517 9.37 -23.42 -42.82
CA ASN A 517 9.52 -22.57 -43.99
C ASN A 517 8.96 -21.15 -43.73
N PRO A 518 9.70 -20.06 -44.04
CA PRO A 518 9.25 -18.68 -43.81
C PRO A 518 7.92 -18.28 -44.46
N LYS A 519 7.40 -19.10 -45.38
CA LYS A 519 6.07 -18.89 -46.00
C LYS A 519 4.89 -19.28 -45.09
N ASP A 520 5.12 -20.02 -44.01
CA ASP A 520 4.09 -20.43 -43.04
C ASP A 520 3.97 -19.47 -41.82
N ILE A 521 4.77 -18.39 -41.82
CA ILE A 521 4.84 -17.37 -40.75
C ILE A 521 3.52 -16.57 -40.59
N SER A 522 2.63 -16.56 -41.60
CA SER A 522 1.35 -15.84 -41.51
C SER A 522 0.47 -16.34 -40.34
N SER A 523 0.56 -17.62 -39.98
CA SER A 523 -0.21 -18.23 -38.87
C SER A 523 0.33 -17.88 -37.47
N LEU A 524 1.62 -17.54 -37.34
CA LEU A 524 2.25 -17.18 -36.06
C LEU A 524 1.94 -15.72 -35.65
N SER A 525 1.69 -14.83 -36.62
CA SER A 525 1.26 -13.45 -36.36
C SER A 525 -0.06 -13.37 -35.58
N ALA A 526 -0.95 -14.37 -35.75
CA ALA A 526 -2.24 -14.44 -35.07
C ALA A 526 -2.13 -14.69 -33.55
N LYS A 527 -1.03 -15.31 -33.07
CA LYS A 527 -0.83 -15.60 -31.63
C LYS A 527 -0.47 -14.33 -30.85
N GLY A 528 0.39 -13.48 -31.39
CA GLY A 528 0.76 -12.20 -30.77
C GLY A 528 -0.41 -11.20 -30.76
N VAL A 529 -1.19 -11.14 -31.85
CA VAL A 529 -2.38 -10.29 -31.92
C VAL A 529 -3.39 -10.66 -30.85
N ARG A 530 -3.67 -11.95 -30.62
CA ARG A 530 -4.66 -12.37 -29.61
C ARG A 530 -4.26 -12.05 -28.18
N GLN A 531 -2.96 -12.11 -27.86
CA GLN A 531 -2.49 -11.69 -26.54
C GLN A 531 -2.76 -10.20 -26.32
N GLN A 532 -2.42 -9.37 -27.29
CA GLN A 532 -2.71 -7.94 -27.26
C GLN A 532 -4.21 -7.68 -27.12
N GLN A 533 -5.06 -8.47 -27.80
CA GLN A 533 -6.51 -8.33 -27.70
C GLN A 533 -7.05 -8.71 -26.31
N PHE A 534 -6.52 -9.77 -25.68
CA PHE A 534 -6.87 -10.13 -24.31
C PHE A 534 -6.44 -9.02 -23.33
N GLU A 535 -5.23 -8.49 -23.50
CA GLU A 535 -4.71 -7.37 -22.72
C GLU A 535 -5.54 -6.10 -22.87
N LEU A 536 -5.98 -5.79 -24.09
CA LEU A 536 -6.84 -4.64 -24.36
C LEU A 536 -8.21 -4.80 -23.70
N ILE A 537 -8.84 -5.98 -23.78
CA ILE A 537 -10.10 -6.27 -23.06
C ILE A 537 -9.90 -6.06 -21.56
N HIS A 538 -8.80 -6.59 -21.02
CA HIS A 538 -8.45 -6.40 -19.63
C HIS A 538 -8.23 -4.92 -19.29
N GLU A 539 -7.52 -4.17 -20.12
CA GLU A 539 -7.27 -2.74 -19.93
C GLU A 539 -8.58 -1.96 -19.92
N PHE A 540 -9.51 -2.21 -20.83
CA PHE A 540 -10.80 -1.51 -20.84
C PHE A 540 -11.67 -1.84 -19.64
N ILE A 541 -11.81 -3.14 -19.30
CA ILE A 541 -12.55 -3.53 -18.11
C ILE A 541 -11.87 -2.93 -16.87
N GLY A 542 -10.54 -2.91 -16.85
CA GLY A 542 -9.72 -2.25 -15.85
C GLY A 542 -9.91 -0.74 -15.79
N LEU A 543 -10.05 -0.05 -16.93
CA LEU A 543 -10.23 1.40 -17.05
C LEU A 543 -11.63 1.85 -16.61
N ALA A 544 -12.67 1.07 -16.95
CA ALA A 544 -14.03 1.29 -16.46
C ALA A 544 -14.05 1.25 -14.93
N MET A 545 -13.32 0.29 -14.35
CA MET A 545 -13.13 0.21 -12.90
C MET A 545 -12.15 1.23 -12.36
N GLU A 546 -11.10 1.61 -13.08
CA GLU A 546 -10.17 2.64 -12.65
C GLU A 546 -10.94 3.92 -12.45
N LYS A 547 -11.80 4.30 -13.40
CA LYS A 547 -12.68 5.46 -13.25
C LYS A 547 -13.58 5.34 -12.01
N GLU A 548 -14.23 4.21 -11.79
CA GLU A 548 -15.14 4.03 -10.65
C GLU A 548 -14.39 3.95 -9.30
N ILE A 549 -13.22 3.29 -9.25
CA ILE A 549 -12.32 3.22 -8.10
C ILE A 549 -11.76 4.61 -7.81
N LEU A 550 -11.38 5.35 -8.84
CA LEU A 550 -10.98 6.74 -8.73
C LEU A 550 -12.16 7.53 -8.16
N GLU A 551 -13.36 7.47 -8.75
CA GLU A 551 -14.55 8.20 -8.28
C GLU A 551 -14.96 7.84 -6.85
N GLU A 552 -14.85 6.57 -6.43
CA GLU A 552 -15.06 6.12 -5.05
C GLU A 552 -13.99 6.60 -4.09
N GLN A 553 -12.73 6.65 -4.54
CA GLN A 553 -11.67 7.34 -3.83
C GLN A 553 -11.96 8.84 -3.78
N GLY A 554 -12.84 9.34 -4.66
CA GLY A 554 -13.17 10.73 -4.83
C GLY A 554 -12.25 11.42 -5.82
N LEU A 555 -11.62 10.71 -6.76
CA LEU A 555 -10.76 11.14 -7.87
C LEU A 555 -11.51 11.18 -9.21
N VAL A 556 -11.27 12.20 -10.01
CA VAL A 556 -11.62 12.32 -11.42
C VAL A 556 -10.34 12.52 -12.22
N LYS A 557 -10.25 11.77 -13.31
CA LYS A 557 -9.22 11.95 -14.34
C LYS A 557 -9.63 13.15 -15.20
N MET A 558 -8.80 14.19 -15.19
CA MET A 558 -8.96 15.40 -16.00
C MET A 558 -8.59 15.12 -17.46
N ASP A 559 -9.01 15.99 -18.38
CA ASP A 559 -8.74 15.86 -19.82
C ASP A 559 -7.22 15.84 -20.14
N ASP A 560 -6.38 16.41 -19.28
CA ASP A 560 -4.92 16.40 -19.39
C ASP A 560 -4.27 15.10 -18.86
N GLY A 561 -5.10 14.12 -18.44
CA GLY A 561 -4.67 12.85 -17.87
C GLY A 561 -4.28 12.90 -16.39
N THR A 562 -4.34 14.07 -15.74
CA THR A 562 -4.06 14.21 -14.31
C THR A 562 -5.24 13.71 -13.47
N LEU A 563 -4.96 13.06 -12.35
CA LEU A 563 -5.96 12.66 -11.37
C LEU A 563 -6.17 13.79 -10.36
N ARG A 564 -7.42 14.23 -10.15
CA ARG A 564 -7.77 15.26 -9.16
C ARG A 564 -8.97 14.81 -8.34
N PHE A 565 -9.02 15.09 -7.04
CA PHE A 565 -10.19 14.71 -6.26
C PHE A 565 -11.44 15.56 -6.63
N VAL A 566 -12.63 14.93 -6.73
CA VAL A 566 -13.99 15.47 -6.93
C VAL A 566 -14.53 16.15 -5.68
N ARG A 567 -13.87 16.01 -4.52
CA ARG A 567 -14.13 16.97 -3.44
C ARG A 567 -13.57 18.29 -3.89
N ASP A 568 -14.48 19.25 -4.13
CA ASP A 568 -14.18 20.68 -4.15
C ASP A 568 -13.07 20.93 -3.15
N LYS A 569 -12.00 21.61 -3.57
CA LYS A 569 -10.91 22.09 -2.71
C LYS A 569 -11.55 22.62 -1.42
N GLU A 570 -11.65 21.80 -0.37
CA GLU A 570 -12.28 22.24 0.86
C GLU A 570 -11.33 23.33 1.35
N LYS A 571 -11.80 24.58 1.27
CA LYS A 571 -11.02 25.71 1.72
C LYS A 571 -10.56 25.38 3.15
N PRO A 572 -9.29 25.65 3.49
CA PRO A 572 -8.84 25.49 4.87
C PRO A 572 -9.84 26.14 5.82
N LYS A 573 -10.20 25.42 6.90
CA LYS A 573 -11.30 25.81 7.79
C LYS A 573 -10.81 26.85 8.78
N LEU A 574 -10.73 28.11 8.33
CA LEU A 574 -10.40 29.25 9.19
C LEU A 574 -11.61 29.77 9.98
N ASP A 575 -12.67 28.98 10.12
CA ASP A 575 -13.93 29.39 10.78
C ASP A 575 -13.73 29.78 12.25
N LYS A 576 -12.72 29.21 12.91
CA LYS A 576 -12.32 29.56 14.29
C LYS A 576 -11.72 30.96 14.42
N ASN A 577 -11.21 31.55 13.33
CA ASN A 577 -10.68 32.91 13.30
C ASN A 577 -11.17 33.66 12.04
N PRO A 578 -12.34 34.32 12.11
CA PRO A 578 -12.90 35.04 10.96
C PRO A 578 -11.98 36.12 10.37
N GLU A 579 -11.11 36.74 11.18
CA GLU A 579 -10.13 37.71 10.68
C GLU A 579 -9.09 37.04 9.78
N ALA A 580 -8.62 35.84 10.13
CA ALA A 580 -7.75 35.05 9.26
C ALA A 580 -8.45 34.70 7.93
N GLY A 581 -9.74 34.37 7.97
CA GLY A 581 -10.54 34.16 6.75
C GLY A 581 -10.60 35.40 5.85
N LYS A 582 -10.77 36.60 6.42
CA LYS A 582 -10.75 37.86 5.66
C LYS A 582 -9.39 38.15 5.04
N ILE A 583 -8.30 37.90 5.78
CA ILE A 583 -6.93 38.07 5.27
C ILE A 583 -6.69 37.09 4.11
N TYR A 584 -7.11 35.83 4.27
CA TYR A 584 -7.00 34.80 3.24
C TYR A 584 -7.67 35.20 1.93
N GLU A 585 -8.86 35.80 1.99
CA GLU A 585 -9.60 36.25 0.79
C GLU A 585 -8.96 37.48 0.12
N LYS A 586 -8.14 38.24 0.85
CA LYS A 586 -7.47 39.47 0.38
C LYS A 586 -5.99 39.26 0.07
N PHE A 587 -5.50 38.02 0.08
CA PHE A 587 -4.10 37.72 -0.17
C PHE A 587 -3.67 38.29 -1.54
N PRO A 588 -2.56 39.04 -1.63
CA PRO A 588 -2.09 39.58 -2.90
C PRO A 588 -1.87 38.46 -3.92
N SER A 589 -2.23 38.69 -5.18
CA SER A 589 -2.12 37.66 -6.23
C SER A 589 -0.68 37.18 -6.40
N GLN A 590 0.29 38.11 -6.43
CA GLN A 590 1.72 37.77 -6.56
C GLN A 590 2.23 36.90 -5.40
N LEU A 591 1.85 37.23 -4.16
CA LEU A 591 2.22 36.42 -3.01
C LEU A 591 1.49 35.07 -3.02
N SER A 592 0.24 35.03 -3.48
CA SER A 592 -0.51 33.77 -3.65
C SER A 592 0.17 32.83 -4.63
N GLU A 593 0.61 33.34 -5.79
CA GLU A 593 1.36 32.58 -6.79
C GLU A 593 2.69 32.05 -6.24
N LYS A 594 3.38 32.86 -5.43
CA LYS A 594 4.61 32.43 -4.73
C LYS A 594 4.31 31.31 -3.73
N LEU A 595 3.23 31.41 -2.95
CA LEU A 595 2.84 30.37 -2.00
C LEU A 595 2.37 29.09 -2.70
N ASP A 596 1.71 29.19 -3.85
CA ASP A 596 1.38 28.03 -4.69
C ASP A 596 2.67 27.33 -5.18
N ALA A 597 3.62 28.10 -5.71
CA ALA A 597 4.91 27.56 -6.13
C ALA A 597 5.71 26.93 -4.96
N LEU A 598 5.67 27.54 -3.78
CA LEU A 598 6.27 26.98 -2.57
C LEU A 598 5.58 25.66 -2.17
N GLY A 599 4.26 25.60 -2.27
CA GLY A 599 3.46 24.41 -2.02
C GLY A 599 3.85 23.24 -2.92
N ASP A 600 4.08 23.49 -4.20
CA ASP A 600 4.54 22.47 -5.14
C ASP A 600 5.96 22.00 -4.85
N LEU A 601 6.83 22.89 -4.34
CA LEU A 601 8.23 22.58 -4.04
C LEU A 601 8.38 21.84 -2.71
N VAL A 602 7.54 22.12 -1.70
CA VAL A 602 7.71 21.56 -0.36
C VAL A 602 7.46 20.05 -0.30
N ILE A 603 6.58 19.55 -1.17
CA ILE A 603 6.26 18.12 -1.30
C ILE A 603 7.27 17.36 -2.16
N GLN A 604 8.29 18.03 -2.72
CA GLN A 604 9.28 17.37 -3.58
C GLN A 604 10.34 16.63 -2.74
N GLY A 605 10.66 15.42 -3.18
CA GLY A 605 11.57 14.47 -2.51
C GLY A 605 10.92 13.09 -2.41
N GLU A 606 11.69 12.02 -2.28
CA GLU A 606 11.13 10.68 -2.03
C GLU A 606 10.54 10.64 -0.61
N ALA A 607 9.27 11.02 -0.47
CA ALA A 607 8.61 11.23 0.81
C ALA A 607 7.68 10.06 1.15
N ARG A 608 8.15 8.81 1.10
CA ARG A 608 7.39 7.60 1.52
C ARG A 608 5.91 7.54 1.04
N GLY A 609 5.58 8.16 -0.10
CA GLY A 609 4.22 8.30 -0.65
C GLY A 609 3.53 9.66 -0.47
N MET A 610 4.01 10.51 0.44
CA MET A 610 3.48 11.85 0.74
C MET A 610 3.80 12.89 -0.31
N ASP A 611 4.80 12.68 -1.16
CA ASP A 611 5.05 13.46 -2.37
C ASP A 611 3.91 13.29 -3.39
N THR A 612 3.27 12.12 -3.38
CA THR A 612 2.10 11.82 -4.21
C THR A 612 0.83 12.28 -3.52
N ILE A 613 0.67 11.99 -2.22
CA ILE A 613 -0.51 12.41 -1.45
C ILE A 613 -0.57 13.93 -1.31
N GLY A 614 0.57 14.58 -1.15
CA GLY A 614 0.72 16.02 -1.00
C GLY A 614 0.20 16.82 -2.17
N ARG A 615 0.17 16.25 -3.39
CA ARG A 615 -0.43 16.87 -4.58
C ARG A 615 -1.96 16.96 -4.51
N PHE A 616 -2.58 16.16 -3.63
CA PHE A 616 -4.02 16.17 -3.41
C PHE A 616 -4.45 17.17 -2.34
N ASN A 617 -3.51 17.64 -1.53
CA ASN A 617 -3.72 18.70 -0.57
C ASN A 617 -3.17 20.00 -1.17
N ASP A 618 -4.02 20.97 -1.50
CA ASP A 618 -3.60 22.24 -2.13
C ASP A 618 -2.62 23.00 -1.22
N GLN A 619 -1.33 22.66 -1.29
CA GLN A 619 -0.31 23.12 -0.35
C GLN A 619 -0.19 24.64 -0.37
N GLY A 620 -0.38 25.27 -1.54
CA GLY A 620 -0.41 26.71 -1.67
C GLY A 620 -1.57 27.35 -0.88
N ALA A 621 -2.77 26.77 -0.97
CA ALA A 621 -3.89 27.17 -0.12
C ALA A 621 -3.61 26.96 1.37
N GLN A 622 -2.94 25.87 1.74
CA GLN A 622 -2.58 25.58 3.13
C GLN A 622 -1.55 26.58 3.67
N PHE A 623 -0.52 26.93 2.88
CA PHE A 623 0.42 28.00 3.22
C PHE A 623 -0.28 29.35 3.38
N ARG A 624 -1.17 29.74 2.45
CA ARG A 624 -1.96 30.97 2.58
C ARG A 624 -2.76 30.98 3.87
N ALA A 625 -3.41 29.87 4.22
CA ALA A 625 -4.21 29.79 5.43
C ALA A 625 -3.37 29.88 6.71
N ALA A 626 -2.25 29.15 6.76
CA ALA A 626 -1.29 29.24 7.87
C ALA A 626 -0.78 30.68 8.05
N VAL A 627 -0.30 31.31 6.97
CA VAL A 627 0.22 32.68 7.02
C VAL A 627 -0.86 33.68 7.41
N SER A 628 -2.08 33.54 6.86
CA SER A 628 -3.24 34.40 7.22
C SER A 628 -3.55 34.33 8.71
N GLN A 629 -3.51 33.13 9.30
CA GLN A 629 -3.72 32.95 10.73
C GLN A 629 -2.64 33.67 11.55
N ILE A 630 -1.37 33.55 11.17
CA ILE A 630 -0.27 34.20 11.90
C ILE A 630 -0.35 35.73 11.77
N ILE A 631 -0.74 36.27 10.61
CA ILE A 631 -0.99 37.71 10.43
C ILE A 631 -2.13 38.18 11.33
N ALA A 632 -3.24 37.42 11.39
CA ALA A 632 -4.36 37.77 12.27
C ALA A 632 -3.95 37.87 13.74
N VAL A 633 -3.15 36.92 14.23
CA VAL A 633 -2.62 36.96 15.62
C VAL A 633 -1.75 38.20 15.84
N ARG A 634 -0.88 38.54 14.88
CA ARG A 634 -0.03 39.74 14.96
C ARG A 634 -0.84 41.02 15.00
N GLN A 635 -1.84 41.16 14.14
CA GLN A 635 -2.74 42.31 14.12
C GLN A 635 -3.52 42.43 15.43
N ASN A 636 -3.99 41.31 15.98
CA ASN A 636 -4.68 41.31 17.27
C ASN A 636 -3.76 41.77 18.41
N ASN A 637 -2.51 41.31 18.43
CA ASN A 637 -1.51 41.71 19.43
C ASN A 637 -1.05 43.16 19.30
N ALA A 638 -1.18 43.77 18.11
CA ALA A 638 -0.85 45.18 17.90
C ALA A 638 -1.87 46.12 18.56
N ASN A 639 -3.10 45.66 18.83
CA ASN A 639 -4.08 46.42 19.58
C ASN A 639 -3.82 46.30 21.09
N PRO A 640 -3.47 47.39 21.80
CA PRO A 640 -3.15 47.33 23.23
C PRO A 640 -4.36 47.00 24.12
N GLU A 641 -5.60 47.07 23.61
CA GLU A 641 -6.80 46.67 24.35
C GLU A 641 -7.02 45.16 24.34
N ASN A 642 -6.40 44.44 23.40
CA ASN A 642 -6.52 42.99 23.30
C ASN A 642 -5.53 42.30 24.26
N ALA A 643 -5.96 41.16 24.82
CA ALA A 643 -5.04 40.28 25.51
C ALA A 643 -4.02 39.70 24.52
N ILE A 644 -2.73 39.74 24.88
CA ILE A 644 -1.65 39.19 24.06
C ILE A 644 -1.88 37.70 23.83
N GLN A 645 -1.97 37.33 22.57
CA GLN A 645 -2.11 35.97 22.08
C GLN A 645 -0.74 35.35 21.84
N ARG A 646 -0.59 34.07 22.21
CA ARG A 646 0.63 33.29 21.96
C ARG A 646 0.41 32.27 20.84
N VAL A 647 1.51 31.88 20.19
CA VAL A 647 1.55 30.75 19.27
C VAL A 647 2.26 29.58 19.96
N GLY A 648 1.59 28.43 20.05
CA GLY A 648 2.21 27.20 20.52
C GLY A 648 2.86 26.44 19.37
N VAL A 649 4.05 25.89 19.59
CA VAL A 649 4.76 25.05 18.61
C VAL A 649 5.10 23.72 19.26
N LEU A 650 4.42 22.66 18.82
CA LEU A 650 4.49 21.29 19.31
C LEU A 650 5.34 20.42 18.37
N THR A 651 6.31 19.67 18.90
CA THR A 651 7.13 18.75 18.11
C THR A 651 7.67 17.58 18.93
N GLY A 652 8.32 16.63 18.25
CA GLY A 652 9.12 15.56 18.84
C GLY A 652 8.58 14.19 18.48
N PHE A 653 9.44 13.35 17.93
CA PHE A 653 9.16 11.96 17.57
C PHE A 653 10.31 11.09 18.05
N THR A 654 10.03 9.97 18.72
CA THR A 654 11.08 9.09 19.22
C THR A 654 11.35 7.94 18.27
N VAL A 655 12.63 7.72 17.96
CA VAL A 655 13.10 6.59 17.17
C VAL A 655 13.28 5.37 18.07
N VAL A 656 12.74 4.24 17.63
CA VAL A 656 12.89 2.94 18.29
C VAL A 656 13.68 1.98 17.43
N ASP A 657 14.39 1.04 18.04
CA ASP A 657 15.05 -0.05 17.32
C ASP A 657 14.03 -0.96 16.62
N ASN A 658 14.38 -1.50 15.45
CA ASN A 658 13.43 -2.32 14.68
C ASN A 658 13.24 -3.74 15.27
N GLU A 659 14.24 -4.26 15.96
CA GLU A 659 14.26 -5.63 16.47
C GLU A 659 13.78 -5.67 17.91
N SER A 660 14.35 -4.82 18.78
CA SER A 660 14.01 -4.80 20.21
C SER A 660 12.82 -3.91 20.53
N GLY A 661 12.50 -2.92 19.68
CA GLY A 661 11.50 -1.89 19.99
C GLY A 661 11.94 -0.94 21.11
N GLU A 662 13.19 -1.01 21.56
CA GLU A 662 13.74 -0.13 22.58
C GLU A 662 13.96 1.27 22.02
N ARG A 663 13.85 2.29 22.89
CA ARG A 663 14.14 3.68 22.56
C ARG A 663 15.61 3.83 22.16
N ILE A 664 15.82 4.51 21.04
CA ILE A 664 17.14 5.02 20.66
C ILE A 664 17.25 6.43 21.24
N GLU A 665 16.71 7.45 20.56
CA GLU A 665 16.63 8.83 21.02
C GLU A 665 15.48 9.56 20.30
N GLY A 666 15.25 10.84 20.62
CA GLY A 666 14.42 11.72 19.79
C GLY A 666 15.02 11.91 18.41
N GLU A 667 14.19 12.10 17.39
CA GLU A 667 14.67 12.21 16.01
C GLU A 667 15.08 13.64 15.61
N ASN A 668 15.84 13.73 14.52
CA ASN A 668 16.29 15.00 13.95
C ASN A 668 15.22 15.72 13.12
N ASP A 669 14.17 15.04 12.66
CA ASP A 669 13.04 15.69 11.98
C ASP A 669 12.01 16.22 12.99
N GLY A 670 11.50 17.42 12.75
CA GLY A 670 10.62 18.15 13.65
C GLY A 670 11.28 19.30 14.42
N PRO A 671 12.15 19.01 15.42
CA PRO A 671 12.69 20.04 16.32
C PRO A 671 13.42 21.20 15.63
N PRO A 672 14.27 20.97 14.61
CA PRO A 672 14.85 22.06 13.81
C PRO A 672 13.81 22.96 13.16
N GLY A 673 12.82 22.40 12.47
CA GLY A 673 11.72 23.14 11.85
C GLY A 673 10.92 23.94 12.87
N ALA A 674 10.61 23.33 14.02
CA ALA A 674 9.94 23.98 15.15
C ALA A 674 10.74 25.18 15.69
N ALA A 675 12.04 25.03 15.88
CA ALA A 675 12.93 26.09 16.36
C ALA A 675 13.02 27.26 15.36
N ILE A 676 13.04 26.97 14.06
CA ILE A 676 13.04 28.00 13.01
C ILE A 676 11.71 28.74 12.93
N ILE A 677 10.58 28.04 13.05
CA ILE A 677 9.25 28.67 13.17
C ILE A 677 9.22 29.60 14.38
N ALA A 678 9.64 29.10 15.56
CA ALA A 678 9.66 29.89 16.79
C ALA A 678 10.53 31.16 16.65
N ARG A 679 11.72 31.03 16.05
CA ARG A 679 12.62 32.16 15.79
C ARG A 679 11.98 33.20 14.90
N THR A 680 11.30 32.76 13.87
CA THR A 680 10.59 33.62 12.92
C THR A 680 9.47 34.37 13.62
N LEU A 681 8.62 33.68 14.38
CA LEU A 681 7.53 34.29 15.14
C LEU A 681 8.03 35.33 16.15
N LEU A 682 9.08 35.00 16.91
CA LEU A 682 9.69 35.93 17.88
C LEU A 682 10.26 37.18 17.20
N LYS A 683 10.92 37.05 16.04
CA LYS A 683 11.37 38.20 15.25
C LYS A 683 10.22 39.10 14.80
N GLN A 684 9.03 38.52 14.57
CA GLN A 684 7.82 39.24 14.23
C GLN A 684 7.05 39.79 15.45
N GLY A 685 7.63 39.68 16.66
CA GLY A 685 7.04 40.17 17.91
C GLY A 685 5.92 39.29 18.46
N LEU A 686 5.80 38.06 17.99
CA LEU A 686 4.79 37.11 18.47
C LEU A 686 5.39 36.23 19.58
N PRO A 687 4.80 36.22 20.78
CA PRO A 687 5.25 35.34 21.85
C PRO A 687 4.92 33.88 21.54
N VAL A 688 5.87 33.00 21.87
CA VAL A 688 5.83 31.57 21.55
C VAL A 688 5.82 30.74 22.82
N THR A 689 5.11 29.61 22.78
CA THR A 689 5.23 28.53 23.77
C THR A 689 5.66 27.25 23.06
N MET A 690 6.86 26.76 23.35
CA MET A 690 7.34 25.48 22.82
C MET A 690 6.74 24.33 23.62
N VAL A 691 6.26 23.30 22.93
CA VAL A 691 5.63 22.13 23.54
C VAL A 691 6.32 20.86 23.07
N THR A 692 6.68 19.97 23.99
CA THR A 692 7.23 18.65 23.69
C THR A 692 6.96 17.70 24.85
N ASP A 693 7.34 16.43 24.72
CA ASP A 693 7.38 15.51 25.85
C ASP A 693 8.82 15.33 26.37
N ARG A 694 8.93 14.73 27.56
CA ARG A 694 10.20 14.54 28.25
C ARG A 694 11.24 13.75 27.44
N SER A 695 10.79 12.83 26.59
CA SER A 695 11.68 11.99 25.78
C SER A 695 12.29 12.73 24.59
N ASN A 696 11.69 13.85 24.17
CA ASN A 696 12.12 14.65 23.02
C ASN A 696 12.59 16.07 23.42
N GLU A 697 12.57 16.39 24.72
CA GLU A 697 13.06 17.66 25.28
C GLU A 697 14.48 17.99 24.84
N ALA A 698 15.37 16.99 24.83
CA ALA A 698 16.75 17.14 24.41
C ALA A 698 16.96 17.62 22.98
N ALA A 699 16.28 16.96 22.05
CA ALA A 699 16.33 17.29 20.64
C ALA A 699 15.81 18.72 20.40
N LEU A 700 14.71 19.07 21.07
CA LEU A 700 14.14 20.43 21.01
C LEU A 700 15.07 21.49 21.57
N VAL A 701 15.60 21.31 22.77
CA VAL A 701 16.52 22.27 23.39
C VAL A 701 17.74 22.49 22.49
N SER A 702 18.32 21.41 21.96
CA SER A 702 19.47 21.48 21.04
C SER A 702 19.14 22.31 19.80
N ALA A 703 17.97 22.07 19.21
CA ALA A 703 17.50 22.84 18.07
C ALA A 703 17.33 24.33 18.42
N LEU A 704 16.79 24.65 19.61
CA LEU A 704 16.63 26.03 20.06
C LEU A 704 17.97 26.73 20.30
N VAL A 705 18.96 26.04 20.87
CA VAL A 705 20.32 26.57 21.02
C VAL A 705 20.93 26.88 19.66
N GLY A 706 20.89 25.93 18.72
CA GLY A 706 21.42 26.17 17.38
C GLY A 706 20.64 27.24 16.59
N ALA A 707 19.35 27.43 16.88
CA ALA A 707 18.56 28.51 16.30
C ALA A 707 18.92 29.88 16.92
N GLY A 708 19.68 29.89 18.02
CA GLY A 708 20.04 31.07 18.79
C GLY A 708 18.93 31.57 19.71
N LEU A 709 18.00 30.71 20.11
CA LEU A 709 16.85 31.04 20.98
C LEU A 709 17.09 30.72 22.47
N ALA A 710 18.12 29.92 22.75
CA ALA A 710 18.49 29.51 24.09
C ALA A 710 20.01 29.46 24.20
N THR A 711 20.53 29.62 25.42
CA THR A 711 21.93 29.35 25.70
C THR A 711 22.09 28.38 26.86
N VAL A 712 23.22 27.67 26.81
CA VAL A 712 23.67 26.81 27.88
C VAL A 712 24.49 27.67 28.83
N THR A 713 24.02 27.85 30.08
CA THR A 713 24.70 28.74 31.03
C THR A 713 26.02 28.16 31.58
N GLU A 714 26.90 29.06 32.04
CA GLU A 714 28.21 28.69 32.60
C GLU A 714 28.15 27.88 33.90
N ALA A 715 27.02 27.79 34.61
CA ALA A 715 26.89 26.90 35.77
C ALA A 715 27.14 25.42 35.38
N SER A 716 26.81 25.06 34.13
CA SER A 716 27.09 23.76 33.51
C SER A 716 28.49 23.68 32.86
N SER A 717 29.27 24.77 32.83
CA SER A 717 30.62 24.83 32.22
C SER A 717 31.72 24.18 33.06
N GLY A 718 31.52 24.06 34.36
CA GLY A 718 32.42 23.34 35.27
C GLY A 718 32.28 21.81 35.20
N ILE A 719 31.21 21.31 34.56
CA ILE A 719 31.00 19.89 34.28
C ILE A 719 31.69 19.59 32.94
N PRO A 720 32.70 18.70 32.91
CA PRO A 720 33.32 18.25 31.66
C PRO A 720 32.25 17.89 30.63
N ALA A 721 32.44 18.24 29.35
CA ALA A 721 31.43 18.00 28.30
C ALA A 721 30.95 16.52 28.28
N ASN A 722 31.82 15.61 28.72
CA ASN A 722 31.55 14.19 28.88
C ASN A 722 30.76 13.77 30.13
N LEU A 723 30.24 14.70 30.92
CA LEU A 723 29.45 14.41 32.12
C LEU A 723 28.14 15.21 32.18
N ARG A 724 27.83 15.99 31.14
CA ARG A 724 26.57 16.75 31.05
C ARG A 724 25.45 15.79 30.66
N THR A 725 24.53 15.53 31.58
CA THR A 725 23.20 15.00 31.23
C THR A 725 22.23 16.17 31.07
N LEU A 726 21.16 16.00 30.30
CA LEU A 726 20.12 17.03 30.16
C LEU A 726 19.53 17.49 31.49
N ASP A 727 19.47 16.60 32.49
CA ASP A 727 19.01 16.93 33.83
C ASP A 727 19.95 17.89 34.58
N THR A 728 21.14 18.18 34.03
CA THR A 728 22.18 19.07 34.60
C THR A 728 22.44 20.33 33.77
N LEU A 729 21.76 20.48 32.63
CA LEU A 729 21.87 21.67 31.79
C LEU A 729 20.85 22.72 32.26
N ASP A 730 21.34 23.76 32.95
CA ASP A 730 20.56 24.97 33.19
C ASP A 730 20.46 25.73 31.87
N ILE A 731 19.42 25.41 31.10
CA ILE A 731 19.07 26.10 29.86
C ILE A 731 18.33 27.36 30.26
N VAL A 732 18.92 28.51 29.93
CA VAL A 732 18.24 29.78 30.08
C VAL A 732 17.77 30.19 28.68
N PRO A 733 16.45 30.29 28.45
CA PRO A 733 15.93 30.87 27.21
C PRO A 733 16.50 32.28 27.08
N GLU A 734 17.19 32.56 25.97
CA GLU A 734 17.93 33.82 25.82
C GLU A 734 17.10 34.93 25.16
N PHE A 735 15.79 34.71 25.02
CA PHE A 735 14.87 35.67 24.41
C PHE A 735 14.06 36.48 25.43
N ALA A 736 13.98 37.78 25.14
CA ALA A 736 13.52 38.87 25.98
C ALA A 736 12.18 38.63 26.72
N ASP A 737 12.13 39.10 27.97
CA ASP A 737 10.92 39.49 28.70
C ASP A 737 9.74 38.48 28.69
N GLY A 738 10.02 37.17 28.71
CA GLY A 738 8.97 36.14 28.78
C GLY A 738 8.24 35.84 27.46
N GLN A 739 8.81 36.28 26.32
CA GLN A 739 8.25 36.01 24.99
C GLN A 739 8.38 34.54 24.55
N LEU A 740 9.38 33.80 25.05
CA LEU A 740 9.53 32.36 24.83
C LEU A 740 9.21 31.60 26.13
N ALA A 741 8.26 30.68 26.06
CA ALA A 741 7.88 29.78 27.17
C ALA A 741 8.01 28.32 26.74
N PHE A 742 8.02 27.42 27.73
CA PHE A 742 8.12 25.97 27.53
C PHE A 742 7.01 25.28 28.28
N GLU A 743 6.42 24.28 27.66
CA GLU A 743 5.45 23.38 28.26
C GLU A 743 5.89 21.93 27.99
N VAL A 744 6.20 21.20 29.05
CA VAL A 744 6.54 19.79 29.00
C VAL A 744 5.65 19.09 30.02
N PRO A 745 4.75 18.17 29.61
CA PRO A 745 3.89 17.46 30.55
C PRO A 745 4.73 16.80 31.65
N ASP A 746 4.28 16.92 32.91
CA ASP A 746 4.95 16.33 34.08
C ASP A 746 4.76 14.80 34.13
N PHE A 747 5.39 14.13 33.16
CA PHE A 747 5.38 12.69 33.01
C PHE A 747 6.71 12.23 32.43
N ASN A 748 7.53 11.60 33.27
CA ASN A 748 8.79 11.03 32.82
C ASN A 748 8.55 9.70 32.12
N ASN A 749 8.54 9.72 30.79
CA ASN A 749 8.45 8.53 29.95
C ASN A 749 9.79 8.05 29.39
N ARG A 750 10.90 8.71 29.76
CA ARG A 750 12.22 8.42 29.20
C ARG A 750 12.73 7.02 29.55
N ASP A 751 12.42 6.56 30.76
CA ASP A 751 12.95 5.31 31.34
C ASP A 751 11.91 4.17 31.38
N ILE A 752 10.76 4.33 30.72
CA ILE A 752 9.71 3.31 30.67
C ILE A 752 10.14 2.21 29.69
N ARG A 753 10.17 0.95 30.15
CA ARG A 753 10.37 -0.18 29.25
C ARG A 753 9.13 -0.36 28.36
N PRO A 754 9.28 -0.75 27.09
CA PRO A 754 8.14 -1.01 26.21
C PRO A 754 7.06 -1.90 26.84
N ASP A 755 7.48 -2.95 27.56
CA ASP A 755 6.58 -3.92 28.21
C ASP A 755 5.81 -3.35 29.42
N ASP A 756 6.30 -2.26 30.01
CA ASP A 756 5.67 -1.62 31.18
C ASP A 756 4.58 -0.61 30.76
N HIS A 757 4.42 -0.34 29.46
CA HIS A 757 3.46 0.63 28.94
C HIS A 757 2.05 0.04 28.84
N GLY A 758 1.34 0.03 29.97
CA GLY A 758 -0.05 -0.41 30.07
C GLY A 758 -1.10 0.71 30.10
N PRO A 759 -2.41 0.38 30.14
CA PRO A 759 -3.52 1.35 30.17
C PRO A 759 -3.41 2.40 31.29
N ARG A 760 -2.86 2.01 32.45
CA ARG A 760 -2.64 2.91 33.58
C ARG A 760 -1.60 4.00 33.29
N MET A 761 -0.55 3.68 32.53
CA MET A 761 0.48 4.65 32.16
C MET A 761 -0.06 5.62 31.09
N ARG A 762 -0.86 5.11 30.14
CA ARG A 762 -1.58 5.94 29.17
C ARG A 762 -2.47 6.99 29.85
N GLU A 763 -3.27 6.58 30.85
CA GLU A 763 -4.14 7.55 31.54
C GLU A 763 -3.34 8.60 32.32
N LYS A 764 -2.28 8.21 33.02
CA LYS A 764 -1.41 9.19 33.70
C LYS A 764 -0.74 10.16 32.73
N GLY A 765 -0.25 9.67 31.60
CA GLY A 765 0.29 10.51 30.55
C GLY A 765 -0.76 11.49 30.04
N ARG A 766 -1.99 11.02 29.82
CA ARG A 766 -3.12 11.86 29.40
C ARG A 766 -3.50 12.91 30.46
N GLU A 767 -3.48 12.58 31.74
CA GLU A 767 -3.67 13.53 32.85
C GLU A 767 -2.60 14.63 32.84
N ALA A 768 -1.33 14.27 32.62
CA ALA A 768 -0.24 15.25 32.49
C ALA A 768 -0.44 16.16 31.27
N VAL A 769 -0.85 15.61 30.13
CA VAL A 769 -1.16 16.40 28.93
C VAL A 769 -2.34 17.35 29.16
N ARG A 770 -3.39 16.92 29.88
CA ARG A 770 -4.50 17.81 30.26
C ARG A 770 -4.02 18.98 31.11
N ALA A 771 -3.12 18.75 32.06
CA ALA A 771 -2.53 19.84 32.85
C ALA A 771 -1.76 20.83 31.96
N SER A 772 -0.99 20.33 30.99
CA SER A 772 -0.34 21.17 29.99
C SER A 772 -1.32 21.96 29.13
N VAL A 773 -2.44 21.37 28.73
CA VAL A 773 -3.51 22.09 28.00
C VAL A 773 -4.08 23.25 28.82
N GLU A 774 -4.29 23.07 30.13
CA GLU A 774 -4.71 24.18 31.01
C GLU A 774 -3.65 25.29 31.09
N ASN A 775 -2.36 24.95 31.09
CA ASN A 775 -1.27 25.94 31.04
C ASN A 775 -1.24 26.70 29.71
N LEU A 776 -1.43 26.00 28.58
CA LEU A 776 -1.49 26.59 27.24
C LEU A 776 -2.69 27.55 27.12
N LYS A 777 -3.85 27.14 27.63
CA LYS A 777 -5.06 27.96 27.72
C LYS A 777 -4.83 29.19 28.60
N GLY A 778 -4.27 29.01 29.80
CA GLY A 778 -3.93 30.11 30.72
C GLY A 778 -2.92 31.09 30.14
N SER A 779 -2.04 30.63 29.25
CA SER A 779 -1.06 31.44 28.51
C SER A 779 -1.64 32.09 27.25
N ASN A 780 -2.95 31.98 27.01
CA ASN A 780 -3.66 32.53 25.85
C ASN A 780 -3.07 32.08 24.51
N VAL A 781 -2.75 30.79 24.38
CA VAL A 781 -2.36 30.20 23.10
C VAL A 781 -3.59 30.10 22.18
N GLN A 782 -3.55 30.79 21.04
CA GLN A 782 -4.68 30.87 20.09
C GLN A 782 -4.41 30.14 18.77
N THR A 783 -3.14 29.83 18.50
CA THR A 783 -2.71 29.04 17.36
C THR A 783 -1.76 27.95 17.85
N MET A 784 -1.96 26.72 17.41
CA MET A 784 -1.10 25.58 17.71
C MET A 784 -0.53 25.01 16.41
N ILE A 785 0.80 24.97 16.30
CA ILE A 785 1.51 24.38 15.17
C ILE A 785 2.11 23.06 15.63
N SER A 786 1.68 21.94 15.06
CA SER A 786 2.28 20.62 15.25
C SER A 786 3.23 20.32 14.10
N ILE A 787 4.44 19.86 14.39
CA ILE A 787 5.43 19.47 13.39
C ILE A 787 6.15 18.19 13.83
N GLU A 788 6.06 17.15 13.00
CA GLU A 788 6.68 15.84 13.23
C GLU A 788 6.43 15.31 14.65
N ARG A 789 5.14 15.13 14.94
CA ARG A 789 4.65 14.62 16.22
C ARG A 789 3.83 13.38 15.94
N PRO A 790 4.03 12.22 16.59
CA PRO A 790 3.21 11.04 16.31
C PRO A 790 1.73 11.25 16.67
N SER A 791 0.84 10.74 15.82
CA SER A 791 -0.62 10.72 16.04
C SER A 791 -1.10 9.37 16.54
N PRO A 792 -2.18 9.33 17.34
CA PRO A 792 -3.02 8.15 17.45
C PRO A 792 -3.47 7.68 16.06
N THR A 793 -3.35 6.38 15.79
CA THR A 793 -3.75 5.79 14.50
C THR A 793 -5.25 5.58 14.39
N GLU A 794 -5.78 5.58 13.16
CA GLU A 794 -7.18 5.22 12.90
C GLU A 794 -7.47 3.75 13.28
N ALA A 795 -6.51 2.84 13.06
CA ALA A 795 -6.70 1.40 13.23
C ALA A 795 -6.81 0.94 14.69
N GLY A 796 -6.27 1.69 15.64
CA GLY A 796 -6.24 1.26 17.05
C GLY A 796 -5.95 2.35 18.07
N GLY A 797 -5.81 3.60 17.66
CA GLY A 797 -5.50 4.72 18.54
C GLY A 797 -4.11 4.67 19.17
N ASN A 798 -3.24 3.78 18.71
CA ASN A 798 -1.87 3.69 19.23
C ASN A 798 -0.98 4.71 18.53
N LEU A 799 0.15 5.07 19.14
CA LEU A 799 1.21 5.84 18.49
C LEU A 799 2.21 4.87 17.85
N VAL A 800 2.44 5.01 16.55
CA VAL A 800 3.34 4.12 15.81
C VAL A 800 4.27 4.87 14.88
N SER A 801 5.46 4.30 14.66
CA SER A 801 6.40 4.75 13.63
C SER A 801 5.94 4.38 12.22
N MET A 802 6.63 4.90 11.20
CA MET A 802 6.43 4.50 9.80
C MET A 802 6.73 3.01 9.51
N ARG A 803 7.37 2.31 10.45
CA ARG A 803 7.54 0.85 10.41
C ARG A 803 6.44 0.10 11.14
N GLY A 804 5.41 0.79 11.64
CA GLY A 804 4.33 0.22 12.43
C GLY A 804 4.77 -0.30 13.80
N LEU A 805 5.88 0.21 14.34
CA LEU A 805 6.34 -0.13 15.69
C LEU A 805 5.72 0.85 16.68
N SER A 806 5.29 0.36 17.84
CA SER A 806 4.75 1.23 18.87
C SER A 806 5.83 2.19 19.38
N VAL A 807 5.47 3.47 19.51
CA VAL A 807 6.31 4.50 20.14
C VAL A 807 5.65 5.09 21.39
N GLU A 808 4.50 4.56 21.81
CA GLU A 808 3.73 5.10 22.93
C GLU A 808 4.47 5.11 24.27
N ALA A 809 5.39 4.17 24.48
CA ALA A 809 6.20 4.15 25.70
C ALA A 809 7.05 5.41 25.85
N PHE A 810 7.37 6.06 24.73
CA PHE A 810 8.31 7.17 24.64
C PHE A 810 7.67 8.47 24.12
N ASN A 811 6.50 8.37 23.51
CA ASN A 811 5.72 9.53 23.07
C ASN A 811 4.37 9.56 23.78
N LEU A 812 4.02 10.72 24.34
CA LEU A 812 2.68 10.95 24.87
C LEU A 812 1.66 11.21 23.74
N ASP A 813 0.41 10.82 23.94
CA ASP A 813 -0.67 11.29 23.08
C ASP A 813 -0.92 12.78 23.36
N MET A 814 -0.40 13.64 22.47
CA MET A 814 -0.50 15.10 22.58
C MET A 814 -1.73 15.66 21.84
N SER A 815 -2.67 14.82 21.42
CA SER A 815 -3.81 15.24 20.58
C SER A 815 -4.67 16.33 21.20
N LEU A 816 -4.80 16.36 22.54
CA LEU A 816 -5.53 17.42 23.26
C LEU A 816 -4.92 18.82 23.05
N CYS A 817 -3.65 18.91 22.67
CA CYS A 817 -3.01 20.19 22.35
C CYS A 817 -3.50 20.80 21.03
N LEU A 818 -4.13 20.02 20.13
CA LEU A 818 -4.73 20.56 18.90
C LEU A 818 -6.17 21.06 19.10
N GLY A 819 -6.75 20.77 20.26
CA GLY A 819 -8.13 21.08 20.60
C GLY A 819 -8.69 20.05 21.54
N ASP A 820 -9.35 20.51 22.59
CA ASP A 820 -10.04 19.70 23.57
C ASP A 820 -11.33 20.40 24.00
N GLU A 821 -12.46 19.85 23.57
CA GLU A 821 -13.78 20.39 23.89
C GLU A 821 -14.05 20.37 25.40
N GLU A 822 -13.50 19.39 26.13
CA GLU A 822 -13.72 19.24 27.58
C GLU A 822 -13.07 20.39 28.37
N SER A 823 -11.81 20.74 28.07
CA SER A 823 -11.14 21.91 28.65
C SER A 823 -11.62 23.23 28.02
N GLY A 824 -12.29 23.20 26.87
CA GLY A 824 -12.63 24.39 26.09
C GLY A 824 -11.39 25.07 25.48
N PHE A 825 -10.28 24.35 25.34
CA PHE A 825 -9.11 24.81 24.61
C PHE A 825 -9.29 24.47 23.13
N GLY A 826 -9.47 25.50 22.29
CA GLY A 826 -9.78 25.31 20.86
C GLY A 826 -8.97 26.25 19.97
N PRO A 827 -7.63 26.13 19.93
CA PRO A 827 -6.81 26.96 19.06
C PRO A 827 -7.09 26.67 17.58
N VAL A 828 -6.69 27.59 16.71
CA VAL A 828 -6.52 27.28 15.28
C VAL A 828 -5.33 26.34 15.18
N SER A 829 -5.52 25.17 14.59
CA SER A 829 -4.50 24.13 14.50
C SER A 829 -3.87 24.08 13.11
N ILE A 830 -2.54 24.05 13.06
CA ILE A 830 -1.73 23.91 11.85
C ILE A 830 -0.87 22.66 12.05
N ALA A 831 -0.86 21.74 11.09
CA ALA A 831 -0.05 20.53 11.14
C ALA A 831 0.98 20.50 10.02
N ILE A 832 2.14 19.94 10.33
CA ILE A 832 3.24 19.65 9.41
C ILE A 832 3.65 18.19 9.61
N GLY A 833 3.64 17.40 8.53
CA GLY A 833 4.00 15.98 8.56
C GLY A 833 4.52 15.48 7.20
N ASP A 834 5.23 14.36 7.20
CA ASP A 834 5.91 13.81 6.01
C ASP A 834 5.61 12.32 5.71
N GLY A 835 4.90 11.62 6.61
CA GLY A 835 4.61 10.19 6.54
C GLY A 835 3.12 9.82 6.66
N GLY A 836 2.28 10.72 7.18
CA GLY A 836 0.83 10.52 7.35
C GLY A 836 0.44 9.80 8.64
N ASN A 837 1.39 9.56 9.54
CA ASN A 837 1.18 9.10 10.92
C ASN A 837 1.37 10.24 11.95
N GLU A 838 1.58 11.47 11.50
CA GLU A 838 1.83 12.63 12.35
C GLU A 838 0.52 13.31 12.79
N LEU A 839 0.58 13.93 13.96
CA LEU A 839 -0.52 14.56 14.65
C LEU A 839 -1.00 15.76 13.85
N GLY A 840 -2.24 15.65 13.40
CA GLY A 840 -2.88 16.64 12.53
C GLY A 840 -3.09 16.18 11.10
N THR A 841 -2.43 15.10 10.66
CA THR A 841 -2.50 14.61 9.28
C THR A 841 -3.74 13.74 8.98
N GLY A 842 -4.68 13.65 9.92
CA GLY A 842 -5.91 12.86 9.78
C GLY A 842 -6.77 13.21 8.56
N GLY A 843 -6.63 14.44 8.04
CA GLY A 843 -7.33 14.91 6.84
C GLY A 843 -6.97 14.13 5.57
N VAL A 844 -5.76 13.58 5.49
CA VAL A 844 -5.32 12.72 4.38
C VAL A 844 -5.36 11.23 4.70
N GLN A 845 -5.87 10.82 5.86
CA GLN A 845 -5.94 9.40 6.25
C GLN A 845 -6.57 8.50 5.18
N PRO A 846 -7.67 8.88 4.48
CA PRO A 846 -8.22 8.04 3.43
C PRO A 846 -7.22 7.74 2.32
N HIS A 847 -6.34 8.69 1.99
CA HIS A 847 -5.31 8.56 0.98
C HIS A 847 -4.12 7.74 1.49
N VAL A 848 -3.68 7.99 2.73
CA VAL A 848 -2.65 7.18 3.39
C VAL A 848 -3.08 5.71 3.39
N GLN A 849 -4.33 5.42 3.75
CA GLN A 849 -4.88 4.07 3.81
C GLN A 849 -5.09 3.44 2.42
N ASN A 850 -5.72 4.15 1.48
CA ASN A 850 -6.30 3.54 0.28
C ASN A 850 -5.62 3.92 -1.03
N ALA A 851 -4.89 5.04 -1.09
CA ALA A 851 -4.33 5.49 -2.35
C ALA A 851 -3.21 4.53 -2.81
N ARG A 852 -3.27 4.16 -4.09
CA ARG A 852 -2.35 3.22 -4.73
C ARG A 852 -1.80 3.84 -6.00
N GLY A 853 -0.57 3.51 -6.34
CA GLY A 853 0.00 3.84 -7.65
C GLY A 853 -0.58 2.97 -8.76
N ALA A 854 -0.20 3.25 -10.01
CA ALA A 854 -0.61 2.46 -11.18
C ALA A 854 -0.27 0.96 -11.07
N ASN A 855 0.74 0.61 -10.27
CA ASN A 855 1.11 -0.77 -9.96
C ASN A 855 0.37 -1.38 -8.75
N LEU A 856 -0.70 -0.73 -8.28
CA LEU A 856 -1.51 -1.09 -7.10
C LEU A 856 -0.75 -1.12 -5.77
N LYS A 857 0.51 -0.66 -5.72
CA LYS A 857 1.23 -0.53 -4.45
C LYS A 857 0.69 0.67 -3.67
N PRO A 858 0.52 0.55 -2.34
CA PRO A 858 0.19 1.69 -1.50
C PRO A 858 1.23 2.79 -1.66
N PHE A 859 0.78 4.04 -1.76
CA PHE A 859 1.68 5.19 -1.70
C PHE A 859 2.42 5.16 -0.35
N VAL A 860 1.67 5.00 0.74
CA VAL A 860 2.23 4.85 2.09
C VAL A 860 2.15 3.38 2.52
N ALA A 861 3.32 2.76 2.70
CA ALA A 861 3.39 1.38 3.18
C ALA A 861 2.69 1.24 4.54
N ARG A 862 1.79 0.25 4.68
CA ARG A 862 0.97 0.02 5.89
C ARG A 862 0.08 1.21 6.30
N GLY A 863 -0.30 2.06 5.36
CA GLY A 863 -1.13 3.23 5.66
C GLY A 863 -2.48 2.92 6.30
N ASP A 864 -3.00 1.70 6.14
CA ASP A 864 -4.18 1.20 6.85
C ASP A 864 -3.98 1.00 8.35
N TYR A 865 -2.74 0.81 8.77
CA TYR A 865 -2.35 0.60 10.17
C TYR A 865 -1.76 1.85 10.81
N ILE A 866 -0.90 2.57 10.07
CA ILE A 866 -0.14 3.72 10.61
C ILE A 866 -0.83 5.06 10.43
N GLY A 867 -1.84 5.15 9.55
CA GLY A 867 -2.48 6.43 9.23
C GLY A 867 -3.07 7.11 10.45
N ALA A 868 -2.78 8.40 10.61
CA ALA A 868 -3.28 9.25 11.68
C ALA A 868 -4.82 9.24 11.71
N LYS A 869 -5.39 9.29 12.92
CA LYS A 869 -6.85 9.24 13.11
C LYS A 869 -7.55 10.39 12.39
N ARG A 870 -8.60 10.10 11.62
CA ARG A 870 -9.37 11.09 10.82
C ARG A 870 -9.92 12.23 11.67
N SER A 871 -10.34 11.92 12.89
CA SER A 871 -10.91 12.92 13.82
C SER A 871 -9.87 13.93 14.32
N LEU A 872 -8.58 13.72 14.04
CA LEU A 872 -7.48 14.61 14.40
C LEU A 872 -6.97 15.41 13.19
N ALA A 873 -7.81 15.64 12.18
CA ALA A 873 -7.48 16.57 11.10
C ALA A 873 -7.40 18.01 11.64
N THR A 874 -6.34 18.74 11.29
CA THR A 874 -6.19 20.15 11.66
C THR A 874 -6.95 21.09 10.71
N ASP A 875 -7.10 22.34 11.15
CA ASP A 875 -7.72 23.41 10.35
C ASP A 875 -6.88 23.73 9.10
N VAL A 876 -5.55 23.66 9.25
CA VAL A 876 -4.55 23.79 8.19
C VAL A 876 -3.56 22.62 8.27
N MET A 877 -3.22 22.03 7.13
CA MET A 877 -2.31 20.88 7.05
C MET A 877 -1.32 21.10 5.91
N ILE A 878 -0.04 21.16 6.23
CA ILE A 878 1.06 21.27 5.28
C ILE A 878 1.77 19.93 5.25
N LEU A 879 1.94 19.35 4.06
CA LEU A 879 2.67 18.09 3.90
C LEU A 879 4.03 18.42 3.29
N GLY A 880 5.10 17.89 3.88
CA GLY A 880 6.46 18.09 3.42
C GLY A 880 7.05 16.81 2.85
N GLY A 881 8.09 16.95 2.02
CA GLY A 881 8.96 15.83 1.70
C GLY A 881 9.90 15.44 2.84
N VAL A 882 10.04 16.34 3.83
CA VAL A 882 10.58 16.21 5.19
C VAL A 882 9.90 17.31 6.03
N SER A 883 9.48 17.04 7.27
CA SER A 883 8.70 18.00 8.06
C SER A 883 9.47 19.29 8.37
N ASN A 884 10.75 19.18 8.69
CA ASN A 884 11.66 20.31 8.84
C ASN A 884 11.67 21.25 7.63
N ASN A 885 11.64 20.69 6.41
CA ASN A 885 11.64 21.50 5.20
C ASN A 885 10.35 22.32 5.08
N ALA A 886 9.21 21.71 5.40
CA ALA A 886 7.94 22.42 5.46
C ALA A 886 7.90 23.48 6.56
N GLY A 887 8.52 23.24 7.71
CA GLY A 887 8.67 24.26 8.76
C GLY A 887 9.52 25.45 8.35
N VAL A 888 10.64 25.22 7.64
CA VAL A 888 11.47 26.29 7.07
C VAL A 888 10.71 27.05 5.97
N ALA A 889 10.02 26.34 5.08
CA ALA A 889 9.18 26.95 4.04
C ALA A 889 8.09 27.85 4.64
N LEU A 890 7.39 27.39 5.69
CA LEU A 890 6.39 28.19 6.39
C LEU A 890 7.01 29.43 7.04
N SER A 891 8.20 29.29 7.62
CA SER A 891 8.94 30.40 8.22
C SER A 891 9.29 31.47 7.18
N MET A 892 9.79 31.06 6.01
CA MET A 892 10.08 31.97 4.90
C MET A 892 8.81 32.64 4.36
N ALA A 893 7.70 31.91 4.28
CA ALA A 893 6.41 32.43 3.87
C ALA A 893 5.87 33.50 4.85
N ILE A 894 5.98 33.26 6.16
CA ILE A 894 5.61 34.25 7.20
C ILE A 894 6.49 35.49 7.08
N ASP A 895 7.82 35.32 7.04
CA ASP A 895 8.76 36.43 6.90
C ASP A 895 8.54 37.25 5.62
N ALA A 896 8.17 36.60 4.50
CA ALA A 896 7.88 37.30 3.25
C ALA A 896 6.56 38.09 3.33
N ALA A 897 5.51 37.51 3.91
CA ALA A 897 4.19 38.14 4.00
C ALA A 897 4.13 39.29 5.02
N MET A 898 5.02 39.28 6.02
CA MET A 898 5.01 40.23 7.14
C MET A 898 5.94 41.44 6.96
N GLN A 899 6.58 41.57 5.79
CA GLN A 899 7.49 42.69 5.46
C GLN A 899 6.78 44.01 5.21
N ASP A 900 5.61 43.96 4.58
CA ASP A 900 4.79 45.13 4.29
C ASP A 900 3.61 45.19 5.26
N ASP A 901 3.19 46.40 5.64
CA ASP A 901 1.93 46.59 6.34
C ASP A 901 0.82 45.98 5.47
N PRO A 902 -0.03 45.06 5.97
CA PRO A 902 -1.14 44.52 5.20
C PRO A 902 -2.08 45.60 4.63
N GLU A 903 -2.14 46.77 5.26
CA GLU A 903 -2.87 47.93 4.73
C GLU A 903 -2.14 48.65 3.59
N SER A 904 -0.84 48.43 3.42
CA SER A 904 0.00 48.96 2.34
C SER A 904 0.28 47.95 1.23
N TRP A 905 -0.44 46.83 1.17
CA TRP A 905 -0.36 45.85 0.08
C TRP A 905 -0.95 46.43 -1.22
N ASP A 906 -0.18 47.32 -1.86
CA ASP A 906 -0.41 47.70 -3.26
C ASP A 906 0.27 46.65 -4.15
N ALA A 907 -0.53 46.01 -5.00
CA ALA A 907 -0.11 44.90 -5.87
C ALA A 907 1.02 45.30 -6.84
N ASP A 908 1.19 46.61 -7.10
CA ASP A 908 2.16 47.13 -8.05
C ASP A 908 3.52 47.51 -7.41
N THR A 909 3.67 47.46 -6.08
CA THR A 909 4.90 47.93 -5.39
C THR A 909 5.63 46.89 -4.55
N TRP A 910 5.19 45.63 -4.54
CA TRP A 910 5.91 44.56 -3.81
C TRP A 910 7.27 44.28 -4.49
N THR A 911 8.35 44.81 -3.92
CA THR A 911 9.72 44.54 -4.38
C THR A 911 10.53 43.95 -3.24
N ALA A 912 10.83 42.65 -3.31
CA ALA A 912 11.81 42.05 -2.41
C ALA A 912 13.16 42.78 -2.57
N ASP A 913 13.69 43.30 -1.47
CA ASP A 913 14.96 44.03 -1.46
C ASP A 913 16.14 43.11 -1.08
N GLU A 914 17.36 43.63 -1.14
CA GLU A 914 18.58 42.94 -0.71
C GLU A 914 18.51 42.50 0.77
N THR A 915 17.66 43.14 1.59
CA THR A 915 17.45 42.74 2.99
C THR A 915 16.63 41.46 3.10
N THR A 916 15.76 41.16 2.14
CA THR A 916 14.94 39.94 2.09
C THR A 916 15.78 38.69 1.85
N GLU A 917 16.66 38.72 0.85
CA GLU A 917 17.57 37.59 0.55
C GLU A 917 18.47 37.28 1.77
N ASN A 918 19.03 38.32 2.40
CA ASN A 918 19.84 38.18 3.60
C ASN A 918 19.06 37.57 4.78
N ARG A 919 17.77 37.92 4.95
CA ARG A 919 16.90 37.28 5.96
C ARG A 919 16.71 35.79 5.67
N LEU A 920 16.42 35.42 4.44
CA LEU A 920 16.20 34.02 4.06
C LEU A 920 17.48 33.18 4.22
N HIS A 921 18.64 33.72 3.84
CA HIS A 921 19.94 33.08 4.11
C HIS A 921 20.22 32.96 5.61
N SER A 922 19.82 33.94 6.43
CA SER A 922 19.92 33.85 7.89
C SER A 922 19.07 32.70 8.46
N THR A 923 17.89 32.45 7.88
CA THR A 923 17.03 31.31 8.24
C THR A 923 17.69 29.97 7.88
N ILE A 924 18.33 29.87 6.71
CA ILE A 924 19.08 28.66 6.33
C ILE A 924 20.29 28.43 7.25
N ALA A 925 21.05 29.48 7.54
CA ALA A 925 22.18 29.41 8.45
C ALA A 925 21.75 28.97 9.87
N ALA A 926 20.62 29.51 10.35
CA ALA A 926 20.03 29.09 11.62
C ALA A 926 19.72 27.59 11.65
N TYR A 927 19.11 27.07 10.57
CA TYR A 927 18.77 25.66 10.45
C TYR A 927 20.02 24.77 10.37
N ASN A 928 21.04 25.19 9.61
CA ASN A 928 22.31 24.46 9.58
C ASN A 928 22.96 24.40 10.97
N ASN A 929 22.86 25.48 11.75
CA ASN A 929 23.36 25.50 13.12
C ASN A 929 22.53 24.60 14.05
N THR A 930 21.20 24.52 13.91
CA THR A 930 20.35 23.60 14.70
C THR A 930 20.79 22.16 14.53
N ILE A 931 20.97 21.70 13.28
CA ILE A 931 21.40 20.34 13.00
C ILE A 931 22.84 20.10 13.51
N SER A 932 23.73 21.07 13.29
CA SER A 932 25.11 20.96 13.76
C SER A 932 25.20 20.79 15.28
N HIS A 933 24.37 21.49 16.05
CA HIS A 933 24.30 21.32 17.51
C HIS A 933 23.68 19.99 17.93
N MET A 934 22.58 19.59 17.29
CA MET A 934 21.91 18.31 17.59
C MET A 934 22.83 17.10 17.39
N VAL A 935 23.68 17.15 16.36
CA VAL A 935 24.56 16.04 15.97
C VAL A 935 25.96 16.15 16.60
N GLY A 936 26.48 17.37 16.71
CA GLY A 936 27.87 17.65 17.10
C GLY A 936 28.13 17.70 18.60
N ASP A 937 27.11 18.03 19.41
CA ASP A 937 27.23 18.00 20.87
C ASP A 937 27.03 16.55 21.37
N VAL A 938 28.14 15.81 21.39
CA VAL A 938 28.19 14.43 21.89
C VAL A 938 28.34 14.45 23.40
N TYR A 939 27.40 13.81 24.11
CA TYR A 939 27.54 13.54 25.53
C TYR A 939 28.00 12.11 25.74
N HIS A 940 28.77 11.91 26.81
CA HIS A 940 29.32 10.61 27.15
C HIS A 940 28.47 9.99 28.26
N VAL A 941 27.89 8.82 27.99
CA VAL A 941 27.15 8.04 28.98
C VAL A 941 28.04 6.90 29.44
N GLU A 942 28.29 6.79 30.75
CA GLU A 942 28.92 5.59 31.32
C GLU A 942 27.93 4.42 31.20
N GLY A 943 28.22 3.46 30.34
CA GLY A 943 27.45 2.21 30.27
C GLY A 943 27.65 1.35 31.53
N GLU A 944 26.80 0.34 31.73
CA GLU A 944 26.85 -0.57 32.89
C GLU A 944 28.20 -1.32 33.08
N GLY A 945 29.08 -1.28 32.06
CA GLY A 945 30.45 -1.81 32.10
C GLY A 945 31.58 -0.77 32.22
N GLY A 946 31.27 0.52 32.39
CA GLY A 946 32.24 1.62 32.40
C GLY A 946 32.75 2.03 31.01
N GLU A 947 32.17 1.49 29.93
CA GLU A 947 32.44 1.97 28.58
C GLU A 947 31.68 3.28 28.34
N ILE A 948 32.42 4.29 27.88
CA ILE A 948 31.88 5.59 27.52
C ILE A 948 31.25 5.47 26.13
N GLN A 949 29.92 5.58 26.04
CA GLN A 949 29.21 5.67 24.76
C GLN A 949 29.01 7.14 24.38
N GLU A 950 29.40 7.49 23.16
CA GLU A 950 29.10 8.76 22.51
C GLU A 950 27.64 8.74 22.01
N ARG A 951 26.77 9.54 22.63
CA ARG A 951 25.38 9.70 22.17
C ARG A 951 25.13 11.17 21.79
N GLY A 952 24.54 11.37 20.60
CA GLY A 952 24.01 12.67 20.21
C GLY A 952 22.74 13.00 20.99
N MET A 953 22.32 14.27 20.92
CA MET A 953 21.05 14.73 21.51
C MET A 953 19.82 14.18 20.77
N SER A 954 20.03 13.68 19.56
CA SER A 954 19.02 13.13 18.67
C SER A 954 19.67 12.23 17.61
N VAL A 955 18.84 11.52 16.84
CA VAL A 955 19.30 10.61 15.77
C VAL A 955 18.52 10.81 14.48
N ASP A 956 19.10 10.40 13.37
CA ASP A 956 18.39 10.34 12.08
C ASP A 956 17.29 9.27 12.11
N GLY A 957 16.03 9.63 11.82
CA GLY A 957 14.87 8.71 11.91
C GLY A 957 14.96 7.47 10.99
N VAL A 958 15.71 7.57 9.89
CA VAL A 958 15.88 6.49 8.91
C VAL A 958 17.06 5.59 9.25
N ASN A 959 18.25 6.17 9.42
CA ASN A 959 19.49 5.45 9.68
C ASN A 959 19.59 5.03 11.15
N LYS A 960 18.87 5.69 12.04
CA LYS A 960 18.87 5.47 13.50
C LYS A 960 20.24 5.69 14.14
N GLU A 961 21.03 6.52 13.51
CA GLU A 961 22.39 6.87 13.91
C GLU A 961 22.48 8.38 14.14
N ASN A 962 23.40 8.79 15.00
CA ASN A 962 23.72 10.20 15.17
C ASN A 962 24.55 10.70 13.96
N LEU A 963 23.85 11.04 12.88
CA LEU A 963 24.43 11.50 11.63
C LEU A 963 24.01 12.95 11.36
N ASN A 964 24.84 13.68 10.60
CA ASN A 964 24.49 14.98 10.02
C ASN A 964 23.49 14.80 8.85
N ALA A 965 22.35 14.21 9.18
CA ALA A 965 21.27 13.84 8.28
C ALA A 965 19.92 13.96 8.99
N VAL A 966 18.88 14.19 8.19
CA VAL A 966 17.47 14.15 8.58
C VAL A 966 16.74 13.30 7.55
N ASP A 967 15.92 12.34 8.01
CA ASP A 967 15.29 11.31 7.17
C ASP A 967 16.20 10.64 6.14
N GLY A 968 17.44 10.38 6.54
CA GLY A 968 18.45 9.76 5.71
C GLY A 968 19.02 10.69 4.63
N ARG A 969 18.59 11.95 4.59
CA ARG A 969 19.09 12.99 3.71
C ARG A 969 20.17 13.78 4.41
N ARG A 970 21.34 13.88 3.77
CA ARG A 970 22.42 14.71 4.30
C ARG A 970 22.08 16.18 4.14
N MET A 971 22.53 16.96 5.11
CA MET A 971 22.44 18.42 5.06
C MET A 971 23.19 19.03 3.88
N GLY A 972 24.34 18.46 3.52
CA GLY A 972 25.30 19.06 2.58
C GLY A 972 25.96 20.32 3.17
N PHE A 973 27.05 20.80 2.55
CA PHE A 973 27.61 22.10 2.89
C PHE A 973 26.82 23.20 2.18
N PHE A 974 26.38 24.22 2.91
CA PHE A 974 25.60 25.31 2.32
C PHE A 974 26.36 26.01 1.20
N GLU A 975 27.67 26.26 1.37
CA GLU A 975 28.51 26.88 0.34
C GLU A 975 28.61 26.02 -0.93
N GLU A 976 28.57 24.69 -0.78
CA GLU A 976 28.58 23.78 -1.92
C GLU A 976 27.25 23.80 -2.66
N SER A 977 26.13 23.74 -1.94
CA SER A 977 24.79 23.89 -2.52
C SER A 977 24.62 25.26 -3.18
N LEU A 978 25.05 26.35 -2.54
CA LEU A 978 25.02 27.69 -3.09
C LEU A 978 25.87 27.79 -4.36
N ARG A 979 27.08 27.25 -4.36
CA ARG A 979 27.95 27.22 -5.54
C ARG A 979 27.31 26.45 -6.69
N ARG A 980 26.74 25.27 -6.42
CA ARG A 980 26.05 24.45 -7.42
C ARG A 980 24.84 25.19 -8.00
N TRP A 981 24.05 25.80 -7.12
CA TRP A 981 22.89 26.60 -7.48
C TRP A 981 23.29 27.79 -8.37
N GLN A 982 24.32 28.55 -7.98
CA GLN A 982 24.89 29.65 -8.78
C GLN A 982 25.40 29.16 -10.14
N GLN A 983 26.12 28.04 -10.19
CA GLN A 983 26.62 27.45 -11.43
C GLN A 983 25.50 27.00 -12.37
N SER A 984 24.36 26.57 -11.82
CA SER A 984 23.18 26.17 -12.59
C SER A 984 22.28 27.34 -13.00
N ASN A 985 22.62 28.58 -12.62
CA ASN A 985 21.74 29.76 -12.75
C ASN A 985 20.34 29.52 -12.14
N GLY A 986 20.29 28.83 -11.00
CA GLY A 986 19.05 28.48 -10.31
C GLY A 986 18.26 27.30 -10.89
N ASN A 987 18.79 26.61 -11.92
CA ASN A 987 18.14 25.44 -12.54
C ASN A 987 18.68 24.11 -11.98
N LEU A 988 19.01 24.02 -10.69
CA LEU A 988 19.41 22.75 -10.10
C LEU A 988 18.22 21.78 -10.17
N PRO A 989 18.34 20.60 -10.79
CA PRO A 989 17.26 19.62 -10.74
C PRO A 989 17.06 19.19 -9.29
N LEU A 990 15.84 19.33 -8.78
CA LEU A 990 15.46 18.71 -7.52
C LEU A 990 15.53 17.19 -7.72
N GLY A 991 16.58 16.59 -7.16
CA GLY A 991 16.80 15.15 -7.14
C GLY A 991 17.96 14.62 -8.00
N ILE A 992 19.04 15.39 -8.13
CA ILE A 992 20.34 14.85 -8.56
C ILE A 992 21.40 15.30 -7.56
N GLY A 993 21.53 14.56 -6.45
CA GLY A 993 22.75 14.62 -5.66
C GLY A 993 23.92 14.09 -6.50
N PRO A 994 25.14 14.65 -6.39
CA PRO A 994 26.31 14.00 -6.98
C PRO A 994 26.45 12.60 -6.39
N ASP A 995 27.03 11.71 -7.20
CA ASP A 995 27.45 10.35 -6.87
C ASP A 995 28.31 10.35 -5.59
N TYR A 996 27.69 10.44 -4.41
CA TYR A 996 28.37 10.29 -3.14
C TYR A 996 28.63 8.79 -2.99
N THR A 997 29.69 8.32 -3.66
CA THR A 997 30.27 7.00 -3.48
C THR A 997 30.93 6.88 -2.10
N THR A 998 30.23 7.24 -1.03
CA THR A 998 30.66 6.89 0.32
C THR A 998 30.31 5.44 0.57
N GLU A 999 31.24 4.65 1.13
CA GLU A 999 31.09 3.21 1.42
C GLU A 999 29.92 2.86 2.38
N PHE A 1000 29.15 3.85 2.85
CA PHE A 1000 27.96 3.65 3.67
C PHE A 1000 26.81 3.12 2.82
N ARG A 1001 26.57 1.81 2.89
CA ARG A 1001 25.58 1.04 2.11
C ARG A 1001 24.10 1.43 2.30
N PHE A 1002 23.80 2.51 3.03
CA PHE A 1002 22.45 2.88 3.46
C PHE A 1002 22.05 4.33 3.15
N ALA A 1003 22.91 5.15 2.53
CA ALA A 1003 22.52 6.51 2.13
C ALA A 1003 21.51 6.45 0.97
N GLY A 1004 20.54 7.39 1.00
CA GLY A 1004 19.30 7.41 0.22
C GLY A 1004 19.43 7.30 -1.31
N SER A 1005 18.28 7.37 -1.97
CA SER A 1005 18.17 7.23 -3.43
C SER A 1005 19.16 8.19 -4.12
N PRO A 1006 19.76 7.82 -5.27
CA PRO A 1006 20.53 8.77 -6.10
C PRO A 1006 19.74 10.04 -6.47
N ARG A 1007 18.42 10.01 -6.23
CA ARG A 1007 17.47 11.10 -6.43
C ARG A 1007 17.22 11.98 -5.21
N ASP A 1008 17.90 11.77 -4.08
CA ASP A 1008 17.65 12.59 -2.89
C ASP A 1008 18.36 13.94 -2.99
N THR A 1009 17.57 15.00 -2.78
CA THR A 1009 18.05 16.39 -2.67
C THR A 1009 18.52 16.66 -1.25
N SER A 1010 19.63 17.39 -1.12
CA SER A 1010 20.03 17.89 0.19
C SER A 1010 19.03 18.95 0.69
N HIS A 1011 18.91 19.10 2.00
CA HIS A 1011 18.07 20.14 2.61
C HIS A 1011 18.42 21.54 2.10
N ASN A 1012 19.72 21.84 2.01
CA ASN A 1012 20.20 23.12 1.52
C ASN A 1012 19.82 23.37 0.04
N ASP A 1013 19.77 22.33 -0.80
CA ASP A 1013 19.29 22.49 -2.17
C ASP A 1013 17.80 22.90 -2.18
N ALA A 1014 16.95 22.21 -1.40
CA ALA A 1014 15.54 22.55 -1.28
C ALA A 1014 15.33 24.00 -0.79
N PHE A 1015 16.10 24.43 0.22
CA PHE A 1015 15.98 25.80 0.74
C PHE A 1015 16.38 26.86 -0.28
N LEU A 1016 17.39 26.62 -1.11
CA LEU A 1016 17.77 27.54 -2.18
C LEU A 1016 16.67 27.65 -3.25
N HIS A 1017 15.89 26.60 -3.49
CA HIS A 1017 14.68 26.70 -4.30
C HIS A 1017 13.60 27.55 -3.62
N TYR A 1018 13.44 27.47 -2.30
CA TYR A 1018 12.51 28.34 -1.56
C TYR A 1018 12.93 29.81 -1.60
N VAL A 1019 14.23 30.10 -1.49
CA VAL A 1019 14.76 31.46 -1.66
C VAL A 1019 14.36 32.04 -3.02
N ASN A 1020 14.44 31.24 -4.10
CA ASN A 1020 14.05 31.67 -5.44
C ASN A 1020 12.59 32.03 -5.59
N VAL A 1021 11.70 31.36 -4.87
CA VAL A 1021 10.27 31.70 -4.85
C VAL A 1021 10.08 33.13 -4.34
N PHE A 1022 10.83 33.52 -3.31
CA PHE A 1022 10.69 34.82 -2.67
C PHE A 1022 11.62 35.91 -3.23
N ALA A 1023 12.67 35.55 -3.97
CA ALA A 1023 13.59 36.48 -4.59
C ALA A 1023 12.87 37.51 -5.49
N PRO A 1024 13.38 38.76 -5.57
CA PRO A 1024 12.84 39.75 -6.48
C PRO A 1024 13.02 39.31 -7.93
N VAL A 1025 11.96 39.46 -8.72
CA VAL A 1025 12.03 39.26 -10.16
C VAL A 1025 12.64 40.52 -10.78
N PRO A 1026 13.78 40.46 -11.48
CA PRO A 1026 14.34 41.64 -12.14
C PRO A 1026 13.35 42.18 -13.17
N VAL A 1027 12.95 43.44 -13.01
CA VAL A 1027 11.94 44.12 -13.86
C VAL A 1027 12.37 44.19 -15.34
N ASP A 1028 13.68 44.11 -15.60
CA ASP A 1028 14.27 44.24 -16.94
C ASP A 1028 14.62 42.89 -17.63
N ASP A 1029 14.25 41.73 -17.07
CA ASP A 1029 14.50 40.43 -17.72
C ASP A 1029 13.23 39.96 -18.46
N PRO A 1030 13.15 40.11 -19.81
CA PRO A 1030 11.98 39.70 -20.60
C PRO A 1030 11.74 38.17 -20.61
N LEU A 1031 12.62 37.38 -19.99
CA LEU A 1031 12.45 35.93 -19.76
C LEU A 1031 11.91 35.60 -18.36
N SER A 1032 11.66 36.59 -17.49
CA SER A 1032 11.41 36.38 -16.06
C SER A 1032 10.05 35.78 -15.69
N PRO A 1033 8.91 36.08 -16.37
CA PRO A 1033 7.66 35.37 -16.11
C PRO A 1033 7.78 33.88 -16.49
N ASN A 1034 8.61 33.57 -17.49
CA ASN A 1034 8.91 32.21 -17.91
C ASN A 1034 9.87 31.47 -16.96
N ARG A 1035 10.58 32.15 -16.04
CA ARG A 1035 11.47 31.50 -15.06
C ARG A 1035 10.70 30.89 -13.89
N ILE A 1036 9.71 31.60 -13.36
CA ILE A 1036 8.81 31.09 -12.31
C ILE A 1036 7.91 29.98 -12.88
N ILE A 1037 7.37 30.19 -14.09
CA ILE A 1037 6.52 29.19 -14.76
C ILE A 1037 7.31 27.95 -15.18
N LYS A 1038 8.59 28.07 -15.60
CA LYS A 1038 9.43 26.89 -15.92
C LYS A 1038 9.79 26.05 -14.69
N ALA A 1039 9.86 26.62 -13.49
CA ALA A 1039 10.08 25.83 -12.28
C ALA A 1039 8.91 24.87 -11.99
N GLY A 1040 7.68 25.25 -12.32
CA GLY A 1040 6.49 24.38 -12.24
C GLY A 1040 6.21 23.54 -13.49
N SER A 1041 6.55 24.02 -14.69
CA SER A 1041 6.17 23.39 -15.96
C SER A 1041 7.20 22.42 -16.56
N LEU A 1042 8.32 22.14 -15.89
CA LEU A 1042 9.44 21.37 -16.47
C LEU A 1042 9.19 19.86 -16.62
N PHE A 1043 8.01 19.32 -16.27
CA PHE A 1043 7.82 17.86 -16.24
C PHE A 1043 6.52 17.29 -16.83
N SER A 1044 5.70 18.06 -17.55
CA SER A 1044 4.70 17.45 -18.44
C SER A 1044 5.33 17.15 -19.81
N SER A 1045 5.76 15.91 -20.00
CA SER A 1045 6.23 15.33 -21.27
C SER A 1045 7.58 15.82 -21.83
N THR A 1046 8.66 15.18 -21.39
CA THR A 1046 9.84 14.99 -22.26
C THR A 1046 10.31 13.55 -22.12
N LYS A 1047 9.98 12.72 -23.11
CA LYS A 1047 10.80 11.56 -23.45
C LYS A 1047 12.20 12.10 -23.73
N LEU A 1048 13.17 11.75 -22.89
CA LEU A 1048 14.58 11.95 -23.17
C LEU A 1048 14.98 10.99 -24.30
N ASP A 1049 15.48 11.57 -25.39
CA ASP A 1049 16.08 10.91 -26.54
C ASP A 1049 17.50 10.39 -26.20
#